data_AF-A0A958JQQ1-F1
#
_entry.id   AF-A0A958JQQ1-F1
#
_cell.length_a   1.000
_cell.length_b   1.000
_cell.length_c   1.000
_cell.angle_alpha   90.00
_cell.angle_beta   90.00
_cell.angle_gamma   90.00
#
_symmetry.space_group_name_H-M   'P 1'
#
loop_
_entity.id
_entity.type
_entity.pdbx_description
1 polymer ?
#
loop_
_entity_poly.entity_id
_entity_poly.type
_entity_poly.pdbx_seq_one_letter_code
_entity_poly.pdbx_strand_id
1 'polypeptide(L)'
;MPDLPSPSPDLRTSIREAVKTDLSELSLFGDQIPKIRDLVLALNDGLPRELPGVTRANEAIGRKRFDGVAVADYRSLILQAKLLGEEVEPERFVSELSELVTAATETHAGIVFLQQMIPSIEMNAPGVLSRLASALRLPLREPLDPEDLDQEVQHFRLVVRRNFAREQLALQAAKDGTRPTCHPGPNGGWANDPHGIDFTEDGTVRIHYQANDQSFSWESIGWGRYEVSPTGVVTQKPTMLIPQGVNHSIEVDPDHYFSGSTAKVPNPKDPGEVITAAFISGVGAKRSFYAPADTFVRLAEDRDLHYWSAPIRVTTLETFPEVNGKSFVEVRDPYVTQIEGQLCMFLAGRLKDEGQAIDDRSGHVAIALLHPGDSTDITKPWKFHSFVYEDSTTVTDGGAGIAECPSLLRFQDTRGTARDLLMYSAQRGPEEGPLEGRPATEAIEGIIGRFDPRRGVFQSRERFLLDYSGRNAVYAATQVIDPLTKQPMIAYWVRVPGDNTSWQGMHTLRTLEYSEDGPKLSPHRTLTALRDEVLVNKSNLVCSAGEIMDLTVGNQLDIETTLNIGVEGGVAGLEVLASKGPGSGVRISFDGTGVVVGEGYRDVIALSQDFQPQVDLRIVVDRKIVEVYADGKALTQIVNQSPQEMCAEQRMFLFSETGSARFGNLAVFSLRSAYH
;
A
#
# COMPACT_ATOMS: atom_id res chain seq x y z
N MET A 1 -38.35 29.98 -40.19
CA MET A 1 -39.30 29.93 -39.06
C MET A 1 -39.00 31.10 -38.12
N PRO A 2 -40.01 31.68 -37.46
CA PRO A 2 -39.98 33.04 -36.90
C PRO A 2 -39.22 33.16 -35.57
N ASP A 3 -39.00 34.41 -35.18
CA ASP A 3 -38.34 34.94 -33.98
C ASP A 3 -38.49 34.08 -32.71
N LEU A 4 -37.35 33.67 -32.13
CA LEU A 4 -37.28 33.22 -30.74
C LEU A 4 -37.31 34.47 -29.83
N PRO A 5 -38.11 34.49 -28.75
CA PRO A 5 -38.14 35.62 -27.84
C PRO A 5 -36.80 35.78 -27.12
N SER A 6 -36.37 37.02 -26.88
CA SER A 6 -35.29 37.29 -25.93
C SER A 6 -35.66 36.69 -24.56
N PRO A 7 -34.72 36.00 -23.88
CA PRO A 7 -34.98 35.41 -22.58
C PRO A 7 -35.44 36.48 -21.58
N SER A 8 -36.39 36.11 -20.72
CA SER A 8 -37.00 37.02 -19.76
C SER A 8 -35.94 37.62 -18.82
N PRO A 9 -36.18 38.83 -18.26
CA PRO A 9 -35.28 39.49 -17.32
C PRO A 9 -34.87 38.61 -16.13
N ASP A 10 -35.70 37.64 -15.75
CA ASP A 10 -35.45 36.70 -14.66
C ASP A 10 -34.30 35.74 -14.98
N LEU A 11 -34.20 35.23 -16.21
CA LEU A 11 -33.11 34.31 -16.61
C LEU A 11 -31.76 35.02 -16.63
N ARG A 12 -31.72 36.29 -17.05
CA ARG A 12 -30.50 37.13 -17.01
C ARG A 12 -30.06 37.46 -15.58
N THR A 13 -31.02 37.54 -14.65
CA THR A 13 -30.76 37.78 -13.24
C THR A 13 -30.25 36.51 -12.55
N SER A 14 -30.84 35.34 -12.85
CA SER A 14 -30.36 34.04 -12.36
C SER A 14 -28.97 33.67 -12.85
N ILE A 15 -28.62 33.99 -14.11
CA ILE A 15 -27.27 33.77 -14.65
C ILE A 15 -26.25 34.72 -13.99
N ARG A 16 -26.62 35.97 -13.70
CA ARG A 16 -25.75 36.93 -12.99
C ARG A 16 -25.52 36.56 -11.52
N GLU A 17 -26.53 36.00 -10.85
CA GLU A 17 -26.39 35.45 -9.50
C GLU A 17 -25.52 34.20 -9.48
N ALA A 18 -25.68 33.28 -10.44
CA ALA A 18 -24.86 32.08 -10.57
C ALA A 18 -23.38 32.42 -10.78
N VAL A 19 -23.07 33.39 -11.66
CA VAL A 19 -21.69 33.85 -11.89
C VAL A 19 -21.09 34.57 -10.68
N LYS A 20 -21.90 35.29 -9.87
CA LYS A 20 -21.41 35.91 -8.63
C LYS A 20 -21.04 34.89 -7.55
N THR A 21 -21.69 33.73 -7.55
CA THR A 21 -21.51 32.70 -6.53
C THR A 21 -20.20 31.92 -6.73
N ASP A 22 -19.74 31.76 -7.98
CA ASP A 22 -18.47 31.10 -8.31
C ASP A 22 -17.23 32.01 -8.18
N LEU A 23 -17.40 33.34 -8.23
CA LEU A 23 -16.26 34.27 -8.18
C LEU A 23 -15.66 34.45 -6.77
N SER A 24 -16.34 34.02 -5.70
CA SER A 24 -15.80 34.07 -4.33
C SER A 24 -14.68 33.05 -4.07
N GLU A 25 -14.53 32.03 -4.91
CA GLU A 25 -13.43 31.04 -4.82
C GLU A 25 -12.12 31.53 -5.47
N LEU A 26 -12.15 32.68 -6.17
CA LEU A 26 -10.98 33.23 -6.87
C LEU A 26 -10.05 34.09 -6.00
N SER A 27 -10.22 34.08 -4.67
CA SER A 27 -9.27 34.73 -3.74
C SER A 27 -7.85 34.15 -3.84
N LEU A 28 -7.68 33.00 -4.51
CA LEU A 28 -6.40 32.36 -4.83
C LEU A 28 -5.59 33.03 -5.95
N PHE A 29 -6.14 34.02 -6.69
CA PHE A 29 -5.51 34.56 -7.90
C PHE A 29 -5.15 36.06 -7.87
N GLY A 30 -4.97 36.66 -6.69
CA GLY A 30 -4.30 37.95 -6.47
C GLY A 30 -4.36 38.98 -7.62
N ASP A 31 -3.21 39.51 -8.04
CA ASP A 31 -3.06 40.64 -8.98
C ASP A 31 -3.51 40.35 -10.44
N GLN A 32 -3.99 39.14 -10.73
CA GLN A 32 -4.43 38.73 -12.08
C GLN A 32 -5.92 39.01 -12.34
N ILE A 33 -6.70 39.31 -11.29
CA ILE A 33 -8.16 39.55 -11.35
C ILE A 33 -8.56 40.67 -12.33
N PRO A 34 -7.87 41.83 -12.42
CA PRO A 34 -8.25 42.89 -13.35
C PRO A 34 -8.15 42.47 -14.82
N LYS A 35 -7.13 41.67 -15.17
CA LYS A 35 -6.90 41.21 -16.55
C LYS A 35 -7.94 40.19 -17.00
N ILE A 36 -8.35 39.30 -16.09
CA ILE A 36 -9.41 38.32 -16.35
C ILE A 36 -10.77 39.02 -16.46
N ARG A 37 -11.03 40.03 -15.63
CA ARG A 37 -12.24 40.85 -15.71
C ARG A 37 -12.34 41.58 -17.04
N ASP A 38 -11.26 42.19 -17.51
CA ASP A 38 -11.24 42.97 -18.75
C ASP A 38 -11.37 42.07 -19.99
N LEU A 39 -10.83 40.85 -19.95
CA LEU A 39 -10.99 39.84 -21.01
C LEU A 39 -12.44 39.34 -21.11
N VAL A 40 -13.09 39.11 -19.98
CA VAL A 40 -14.50 38.69 -19.91
C VAL A 40 -15.44 39.82 -20.35
N LEU A 41 -15.12 41.08 -20.04
CA LEU A 41 -15.87 42.23 -20.52
C LEU A 41 -15.70 42.44 -22.04
N ALA A 42 -14.50 42.21 -22.58
CA ALA A 42 -14.23 42.30 -24.03
C ALA A 42 -14.93 41.19 -24.85
N LEU A 43 -15.17 40.02 -24.26
CA LEU A 43 -15.91 38.92 -24.89
C LEU A 43 -17.44 39.13 -24.86
N ASN A 44 -17.93 39.97 -23.95
CA ASN A 44 -19.37 40.22 -23.76
C ASN A 44 -19.90 41.37 -24.65
N ASP A 45 -19.03 42.31 -25.04
CA ASP A 45 -19.36 43.38 -25.98
C ASP A 45 -18.97 42.98 -27.43
N GLY A 46 -19.83 42.15 -28.03
CA GLY A 46 -19.96 41.80 -29.45
C GLY A 46 -18.78 42.05 -30.40
N LEU A 47 -18.09 40.97 -30.80
CA LEU A 47 -17.17 41.00 -31.95
C LEU A 47 -17.92 41.21 -33.29
N PRO A 48 -17.42 42.07 -34.21
CA PRO A 48 -18.03 42.27 -35.52
C PRO A 48 -17.87 41.03 -36.40
N ARG A 49 -18.89 40.78 -37.23
CA ARG A 49 -18.88 39.72 -38.24
C ARG A 49 -17.80 39.99 -39.29
N GLU A 50 -17.04 38.94 -39.58
CA GLU A 50 -16.03 38.76 -40.63
C GLU A 50 -14.57 39.11 -40.27
N LEU A 51 -13.76 38.05 -40.11
CA LEU A 51 -12.31 38.10 -40.31
C LEU A 51 -11.86 36.93 -41.19
N PRO A 52 -11.31 37.19 -42.40
CA PRO A 52 -10.72 36.17 -43.25
C PRO A 52 -9.29 35.84 -42.78
N GLY A 53 -9.07 34.62 -42.27
CA GLY A 53 -7.73 34.21 -41.83
C GLY A 53 -7.56 32.78 -41.27
N VAL A 54 -8.62 31.96 -41.24
CA VAL A 54 -8.59 30.64 -40.60
C VAL A 54 -7.69 29.62 -41.32
N THR A 55 -7.32 29.86 -42.58
CA THR A 55 -6.53 28.88 -43.36
C THR A 55 -5.03 28.86 -43.04
N ARG A 56 -4.46 29.88 -42.38
CA ARG A 56 -3.01 29.90 -42.07
C ARG A 56 -2.62 29.33 -40.69
N ALA A 57 -3.58 29.10 -39.79
CA ALA A 57 -3.28 28.54 -38.47
C ALA A 57 -2.91 27.05 -38.53
N ASN A 58 -3.50 26.29 -39.47
CA ASN A 58 -3.32 24.84 -39.56
C ASN A 58 -1.92 24.41 -40.06
N GLU A 59 -1.20 25.27 -40.79
CA GLU A 59 0.16 24.93 -41.27
C GLU A 59 1.25 25.17 -40.21
N ALA A 60 0.99 25.94 -39.15
CA ALA A 60 1.95 26.25 -38.11
C ALA A 60 2.00 25.20 -36.96
N ILE A 61 0.98 24.35 -36.86
CA ILE A 61 0.79 23.39 -35.74
C ILE A 61 1.73 22.18 -35.86
N GLY A 62 2.30 21.91 -37.04
CA GLY A 62 3.07 20.68 -37.28
C GLY A 62 4.43 20.52 -36.59
N ARG A 63 4.99 21.52 -35.86
CA ARG A 63 6.39 21.42 -35.38
C ARG A 63 6.81 22.16 -34.08
N LYS A 64 5.94 22.47 -33.11
CA LYS A 64 6.42 23.10 -31.85
C LYS A 64 5.87 22.47 -30.57
N ARG A 65 6.77 22.31 -29.60
CA ARG A 65 6.54 21.82 -28.23
C ARG A 65 5.32 22.52 -27.61
N PHE A 66 4.52 21.71 -26.92
CA PHE A 66 3.29 22.12 -26.23
C PHE A 66 3.63 22.93 -24.96
N ASP A 67 3.76 24.24 -25.12
CA ASP A 67 3.67 25.20 -24.01
C ASP A 67 2.21 25.62 -23.85
N GLY A 68 1.73 25.78 -22.60
CA GLY A 68 0.31 25.74 -22.18
C GLY A 68 -0.68 26.79 -22.73
N VAL A 69 -0.39 27.42 -23.87
CA VAL A 69 -1.29 28.34 -24.59
C VAL A 69 -2.45 27.60 -25.27
N ALA A 70 -2.25 26.35 -25.70
CA ALA A 70 -3.30 25.55 -26.37
C ALA A 70 -4.51 25.18 -25.47
N VAL A 71 -4.37 25.29 -24.16
CA VAL A 71 -5.40 24.90 -23.17
C VAL A 71 -6.58 25.90 -23.15
N ALA A 72 -6.31 27.19 -23.40
CA ALA A 72 -7.35 28.22 -23.46
C ALA A 72 -8.19 28.14 -24.75
N ASP A 73 -7.57 27.65 -25.84
CA ASP A 73 -8.22 27.52 -27.14
C ASP A 73 -9.25 26.37 -27.17
N TYR A 74 -9.01 25.27 -26.44
CA TYR A 74 -9.95 24.14 -26.38
C TYR A 74 -11.20 24.41 -25.52
N ARG A 75 -11.05 25.14 -24.39
CA ARG A 75 -12.21 25.63 -23.63
C ARG A 75 -13.08 26.55 -24.48
N SER A 76 -12.44 27.39 -25.29
CA SER A 76 -13.12 28.23 -26.27
C SER A 76 -13.80 27.42 -27.37
N LEU A 77 -13.24 26.29 -27.80
CA LEU A 77 -13.83 25.42 -28.82
C LEU A 77 -15.12 24.72 -28.33
N ILE A 78 -15.11 24.19 -27.11
CA ILE A 78 -16.29 23.56 -26.48
C ILE A 78 -17.38 24.59 -26.18
N LEU A 79 -16.98 25.79 -25.71
CA LEU A 79 -17.90 26.91 -25.55
C LEU A 79 -18.43 27.41 -26.90
N GLN A 80 -17.61 27.50 -27.94
CA GLN A 80 -18.03 27.88 -29.29
C GLN A 80 -19.02 26.88 -29.88
N ALA A 81 -18.77 25.58 -29.76
CA ALA A 81 -19.71 24.54 -30.20
C ALA A 81 -21.07 24.66 -29.48
N LYS A 82 -21.05 24.84 -28.15
CA LYS A 82 -22.27 25.04 -27.35
C LYS A 82 -22.98 26.37 -27.64
N LEU A 83 -22.24 27.43 -27.97
CA LEU A 83 -22.78 28.76 -28.28
C LEU A 83 -23.29 28.89 -29.73
N LEU A 84 -22.74 28.11 -30.66
CA LEU A 84 -23.08 28.16 -32.09
C LEU A 84 -24.14 27.12 -32.50
N GLY A 85 -24.47 26.16 -31.61
CA GLY A 85 -25.47 25.14 -31.90
C GLY A 85 -25.05 24.17 -33.00
N GLU A 86 -23.74 24.05 -33.25
CA GLU A 86 -23.21 23.08 -34.21
C GLU A 86 -23.05 21.72 -33.53
N GLU A 87 -23.61 20.67 -34.16
CA GLU A 87 -23.30 19.28 -33.81
C GLU A 87 -21.82 19.03 -34.07
N VAL A 88 -21.03 18.90 -33.00
CA VAL A 88 -19.67 18.40 -33.13
C VAL A 88 -19.79 16.90 -33.41
N GLU A 89 -19.40 16.49 -34.63
CA GLU A 89 -19.25 15.09 -35.02
C GLU A 89 -18.55 14.31 -33.88
N PRO A 90 -19.25 13.40 -33.17
CA PRO A 90 -18.75 12.79 -31.95
C PRO A 90 -17.41 12.10 -32.14
N GLU A 91 -17.18 11.52 -33.31
CA GLU A 91 -15.95 10.81 -33.67
C GLU A 91 -14.72 11.73 -33.74
N ARG A 92 -14.92 12.98 -34.21
CA ARG A 92 -13.87 13.99 -34.30
C ARG A 92 -13.54 14.58 -32.93
N PHE A 93 -14.56 14.91 -32.14
CA PHE A 93 -14.37 15.36 -30.75
C PHE A 93 -13.60 14.32 -29.93
N VAL A 94 -13.94 13.05 -30.09
CA VAL A 94 -13.29 11.94 -29.38
C VAL A 94 -11.84 11.72 -29.82
N SER A 95 -11.53 11.87 -31.11
CA SER A 95 -10.15 11.78 -31.61
C SER A 95 -9.28 12.90 -31.04
N GLU A 96 -9.78 14.14 -31.07
CA GLU A 96 -9.06 15.32 -30.56
C GLU A 96 -8.91 15.25 -29.02
N LEU A 97 -9.92 14.74 -28.30
CA LEU A 97 -9.84 14.50 -26.85
C LEU A 97 -8.83 13.40 -26.50
N SER A 98 -8.74 12.32 -27.30
CA SER A 98 -7.80 11.21 -27.07
C SER A 98 -6.34 11.65 -27.26
N GLU A 99 -6.06 12.45 -28.29
CA GLU A 99 -4.73 13.06 -28.50
C GLU A 99 -4.39 14.04 -27.36
N LEU A 100 -5.36 14.84 -26.93
CA LEU A 100 -5.20 15.79 -25.82
C LEU A 100 -4.96 15.06 -24.50
N VAL A 101 -5.66 13.96 -24.21
CA VAL A 101 -5.45 13.13 -23.02
C VAL A 101 -4.07 12.51 -23.04
N THR A 102 -3.65 11.96 -24.18
CA THR A 102 -2.32 11.37 -24.34
C THR A 102 -1.22 12.41 -24.08
N ALA A 103 -1.32 13.60 -24.69
CA ALA A 103 -0.38 14.70 -24.44
C ALA A 103 -0.49 15.28 -23.02
N ALA A 104 -1.69 15.28 -22.43
CA ALA A 104 -1.95 15.80 -21.10
C ALA A 104 -1.42 14.91 -19.98
N THR A 105 -1.37 13.59 -20.19
CA THR A 105 -0.76 12.65 -19.24
C THR A 105 0.75 12.82 -19.11
N GLU A 106 1.40 13.50 -20.06
CA GLU A 106 2.84 13.77 -20.01
C GLU A 106 3.20 15.04 -19.21
N THR A 107 2.20 15.86 -18.82
CA THR A 107 2.45 17.15 -18.16
C THR A 107 1.49 17.45 -17.01
N HIS A 108 2.01 18.08 -15.95
CA HIS A 108 1.20 18.48 -14.78
C HIS A 108 0.00 19.37 -15.14
N ALA A 109 0.18 20.29 -16.10
CA ALA A 109 -0.89 21.17 -16.58
C ALA A 109 -1.98 20.40 -17.32
N GLY A 110 -1.61 19.36 -18.08
CA GLY A 110 -2.56 18.49 -18.75
C GLY A 110 -3.41 17.68 -17.77
N ILE A 111 -2.79 17.14 -16.72
CA ILE A 111 -3.51 16.43 -15.64
C ILE A 111 -4.57 17.33 -14.97
N VAL A 112 -4.19 18.56 -14.61
CA VAL A 112 -5.12 19.54 -14.00
C VAL A 112 -6.25 19.93 -14.97
N PHE A 113 -5.97 20.02 -16.27
CA PHE A 113 -6.98 20.28 -17.29
C PHE A 113 -7.99 19.13 -17.40
N LEU A 114 -7.53 17.88 -17.42
CA LEU A 114 -8.40 16.71 -17.45
C LEU A 114 -9.34 16.67 -16.24
N GLN A 115 -8.86 17.01 -15.04
CA GLN A 115 -9.68 17.10 -13.82
C GLN A 115 -10.85 18.08 -13.94
N GLN A 116 -10.66 19.22 -14.61
CA GLN A 116 -11.71 20.22 -14.82
C GLN A 116 -12.68 19.82 -15.93
N MET A 117 -12.20 19.04 -16.91
CA MET A 117 -12.98 18.60 -18.07
C MET A 117 -13.85 17.37 -17.78
N ILE A 118 -13.32 16.35 -17.10
CA ILE A 118 -13.99 15.06 -16.86
C ILE A 118 -15.40 15.19 -16.26
N PRO A 119 -15.68 16.09 -15.30
CA PRO A 119 -17.04 16.31 -14.80
C PRO A 119 -18.03 16.85 -15.84
N SER A 120 -17.51 17.48 -16.90
CA SER A 120 -18.29 18.19 -17.93
C SER A 120 -18.38 17.46 -19.28
N ILE A 121 -17.71 16.32 -19.43
CA ILE A 121 -17.85 15.43 -20.59
C ILE A 121 -19.13 14.60 -20.42
N GLU A 122 -20.06 14.75 -21.35
CA GLU A 122 -21.19 13.82 -21.50
C GLU A 122 -20.64 12.47 -21.98
N MET A 123 -20.51 11.51 -21.07
CA MET A 123 -19.93 10.18 -21.33
C MET A 123 -20.97 9.17 -21.84
N ASN A 124 -22.13 9.65 -22.31
CA ASN A 124 -23.29 8.82 -22.65
C ASN A 124 -23.11 8.04 -23.97
N ALA A 125 -21.96 8.16 -24.63
CA ALA A 125 -21.61 7.39 -25.81
C ALA A 125 -20.50 6.37 -25.44
N PRO A 126 -20.78 5.05 -25.53
CA PRO A 126 -19.81 3.97 -25.23
C PRO A 126 -18.43 4.14 -25.89
N GLY A 127 -18.39 4.70 -27.11
CA GLY A 127 -17.15 4.96 -27.84
C GLY A 127 -16.26 6.08 -27.29
N VAL A 128 -16.83 7.05 -26.54
CA VAL A 128 -16.08 8.12 -25.86
C VAL A 128 -15.35 7.55 -24.65
N LEU A 129 -16.07 6.74 -23.86
CA LEU A 129 -15.57 6.10 -22.65
C LEU A 129 -14.38 5.19 -23.02
N SER A 130 -14.59 4.24 -23.94
CA SER A 130 -13.56 3.29 -24.44
C SER A 130 -12.24 3.99 -24.82
N ARG A 131 -12.32 5.06 -25.63
CA ARG A 131 -11.13 5.80 -26.09
C ARG A 131 -10.46 6.61 -24.98
N LEU A 132 -11.22 7.15 -24.03
CA LEU A 132 -10.65 7.88 -22.89
C LEU A 132 -9.89 6.96 -21.95
N ALA A 133 -10.41 5.76 -21.66
CA ALA A 133 -9.68 4.84 -20.80
C ALA A 133 -8.46 4.25 -21.50
N SER A 134 -8.57 3.93 -22.80
CA SER A 134 -7.40 3.54 -23.59
C SER A 134 -6.31 4.61 -23.53
N ALA A 135 -6.67 5.90 -23.61
CA ALA A 135 -5.71 7.00 -23.51
C ALA A 135 -5.12 7.16 -22.09
N LEU A 136 -5.93 6.95 -21.05
CA LEU A 136 -5.48 7.00 -19.65
C LEU A 136 -4.81 5.70 -19.19
N ARG A 137 -4.70 4.69 -20.05
CA ARG A 137 -4.32 3.30 -19.70
C ARG A 137 -5.13 2.77 -18.52
N LEU A 138 -6.37 3.25 -18.43
CA LEU A 138 -7.32 2.78 -17.47
C LEU A 138 -8.09 1.62 -18.08
N PRO A 139 -8.41 0.63 -17.28
CA PRO A 139 -9.27 -0.44 -17.72
C PRO A 139 -10.73 0.06 -17.92
N LEU A 140 -11.32 -0.17 -19.11
CA LEU A 140 -12.77 -0.23 -19.35
C LEU A 140 -13.32 -1.60 -19.78
N ARG A 141 -14.48 -1.98 -19.25
CA ARG A 141 -15.17 -3.22 -19.58
C ARG A 141 -15.75 -3.14 -20.99
N GLU A 142 -15.46 -4.11 -21.85
CA GLU A 142 -16.05 -4.20 -23.19
C GLU A 142 -16.69 -5.58 -23.45
N PRO A 143 -17.85 -5.64 -24.12
CA PRO A 143 -18.71 -4.52 -24.49
C PRO A 143 -19.43 -3.93 -23.26
N LEU A 144 -19.66 -2.61 -23.27
CA LEU A 144 -20.47 -1.94 -22.25
C LEU A 144 -21.93 -2.37 -22.44
N ASP A 145 -22.52 -3.02 -21.43
CA ASP A 145 -23.96 -3.33 -21.42
C ASP A 145 -24.75 -2.01 -21.31
N PRO A 146 -25.65 -1.69 -22.25
CA PRO A 146 -26.47 -0.48 -22.18
C PRO A 146 -27.31 -0.37 -20.89
N GLU A 147 -27.68 -1.49 -20.26
CA GLU A 147 -28.43 -1.48 -19.00
C GLU A 147 -27.57 -1.07 -17.79
N ASP A 148 -26.27 -1.33 -17.84
CA ASP A 148 -25.31 -1.03 -16.75
C ASP A 148 -24.43 0.21 -17.04
N LEU A 149 -24.59 0.84 -18.22
CA LEU A 149 -23.72 1.92 -18.71
C LEU A 149 -23.58 3.08 -17.74
N ASP A 150 -24.67 3.49 -17.08
CA ASP A 150 -24.63 4.58 -16.09
C ASP A 150 -23.76 4.21 -14.88
N GLN A 151 -23.85 2.97 -14.38
CA GLN A 151 -23.06 2.50 -13.25
C GLN A 151 -21.57 2.36 -13.62
N GLU A 152 -21.29 1.84 -14.81
CA GLU A 152 -19.92 1.74 -15.37
C GLU A 152 -19.31 3.14 -15.56
N VAL A 153 -20.08 4.12 -16.05
CA VAL A 153 -19.63 5.52 -16.18
C VAL A 153 -19.33 6.14 -14.81
N GLN A 154 -20.16 5.89 -13.79
CA GLN A 154 -19.90 6.40 -12.44
C GLN A 154 -18.68 5.75 -11.80
N HIS A 155 -18.52 4.43 -11.94
CA HIS A 155 -17.34 3.70 -11.47
C HIS A 155 -16.08 4.23 -12.15
N PHE A 156 -16.11 4.37 -13.48
CA PHE A 156 -15.00 4.91 -14.26
C PHE A 156 -14.62 6.33 -13.80
N ARG A 157 -15.60 7.23 -13.63
CA ARG A 157 -15.35 8.59 -13.10
C ARG A 157 -14.67 8.56 -11.74
N LEU A 158 -15.07 7.63 -10.86
CA LEU A 158 -14.51 7.48 -9.53
C LEU A 158 -13.07 6.96 -9.57
N VAL A 159 -12.80 5.93 -10.36
CA VAL A 159 -11.44 5.39 -10.62
C VAL A 159 -10.53 6.48 -11.15
N VAL A 160 -10.99 7.23 -12.16
CA VAL A 160 -10.25 8.33 -12.76
C VAL A 160 -9.93 9.39 -11.72
N ARG A 161 -10.92 9.86 -10.95
CA ARG A 161 -10.73 10.88 -9.91
C ARG A 161 -9.72 10.45 -8.85
N ARG A 162 -9.79 9.20 -8.36
CA ARG A 162 -8.87 8.67 -7.35
C ARG A 162 -7.45 8.55 -7.89
N ASN A 163 -7.27 7.96 -9.07
CA ASN A 163 -5.94 7.87 -9.67
C ASN A 163 -5.33 9.25 -9.91
N PHE A 164 -6.10 10.23 -10.40
CA PHE A 164 -5.58 11.60 -10.56
C PHE A 164 -5.20 12.26 -9.24
N ALA A 165 -6.00 12.09 -8.18
CA ALA A 165 -5.65 12.60 -6.86
C ALA A 165 -4.34 11.98 -6.36
N ARG A 166 -4.17 10.67 -6.54
CA ARG A 166 -2.93 9.97 -6.19
C ARG A 166 -1.74 10.49 -6.97
N GLU A 167 -1.86 10.70 -8.28
CA GLU A 167 -0.75 11.23 -9.08
C GLU A 167 -0.34 12.65 -8.64
N GLN A 168 -1.28 13.49 -8.18
CA GLN A 168 -0.94 14.78 -7.60
C GLN A 168 -0.15 14.64 -6.29
N LEU A 169 -0.59 13.73 -5.43
CA LEU A 169 0.13 13.39 -4.21
C LEU A 169 1.51 12.80 -4.54
N ALA A 170 1.62 11.96 -5.56
CA ALA A 170 2.88 11.36 -6.00
C ALA A 170 3.88 12.40 -6.51
N LEU A 171 3.42 13.41 -7.26
CA LEU A 171 4.26 14.52 -7.69
C LEU A 171 4.77 15.38 -6.53
N GLN A 172 4.01 15.47 -5.44
CA GLN A 172 4.44 16.13 -4.20
C GLN A 172 5.41 15.23 -3.42
N ALA A 173 5.10 13.94 -3.31
CA ALA A 173 5.90 12.94 -2.63
C ALA A 173 7.28 12.75 -3.27
N ALA A 174 7.37 12.84 -4.60
CA ALA A 174 8.63 12.80 -5.34
C ALA A 174 9.57 13.98 -5.03
N LYS A 175 9.04 15.09 -4.52
CA LYS A 175 9.82 16.26 -4.07
C LYS A 175 10.22 16.16 -2.60
N ASP A 176 9.71 15.19 -1.87
CA ASP A 176 10.05 14.95 -0.48
C ASP A 176 11.40 14.24 -0.39
N GLY A 177 12.45 14.98 -0.05
CA GLY A 177 13.80 14.43 0.14
C GLY A 177 13.91 13.41 1.26
N THR A 178 12.87 13.23 2.08
CA THR A 178 12.82 12.29 3.21
C THR A 178 12.12 10.98 2.88
N ARG A 179 11.34 10.92 1.79
CA ARG A 179 10.53 9.74 1.42
C ARG A 179 11.43 8.56 1.06
N PRO A 180 11.35 7.39 1.72
CA PRO A 180 12.05 6.18 1.29
C PRO A 180 11.84 5.88 -0.20
N THR A 181 12.88 5.52 -0.94
CA THR A 181 12.77 5.18 -2.38
C THR A 181 13.26 3.80 -2.74
N CYS A 182 13.77 3.02 -1.79
CA CYS A 182 14.13 1.61 -1.97
C CYS A 182 13.07 0.67 -1.42
N HIS A 183 12.25 1.14 -0.47
CA HIS A 183 11.08 0.43 0.04
C HIS A 183 9.87 0.62 -0.90
N PRO A 184 9.18 -0.47 -1.25
CA PRO A 184 7.95 -0.40 -2.03
C PRO A 184 6.80 0.19 -1.21
N GLY A 185 5.81 0.75 -1.87
CA GLY A 185 4.70 1.44 -1.24
C GLY A 185 3.93 2.32 -2.23
N PRO A 186 2.94 3.08 -1.76
CA PRO A 186 2.18 4.00 -2.61
C PRO A 186 3.10 5.10 -3.13
N ASN A 187 3.02 5.41 -4.43
CA ASN A 187 3.74 6.56 -4.99
C ASN A 187 3.27 7.90 -4.40
N GLY A 188 2.03 7.98 -3.89
CA GLY A 188 1.47 9.06 -3.09
C GLY A 188 0.20 8.60 -2.36
N GLY A 189 -0.23 9.36 -1.34
CA GLY A 189 -1.36 9.00 -0.47
C GLY A 189 -1.00 8.08 0.69
N TRP A 190 -2.01 7.49 1.32
CA TRP A 190 -1.84 6.59 2.46
C TRP A 190 -1.79 5.13 2.02
N ALA A 191 -0.89 4.36 2.64
CA ALA A 191 -0.95 2.91 2.66
C ALA A 191 -0.77 2.31 4.05
N ASN A 192 -1.49 1.22 4.30
CA ASN A 192 -1.21 0.31 5.40
C ASN A 192 -1.14 -1.15 4.91
N ASP A 193 -1.91 -2.05 5.50
CA ASP A 193 -1.80 -3.50 5.38
C ASP A 193 -1.58 -3.98 3.93
N PRO A 194 -0.44 -4.65 3.62
CA PRO A 194 -0.27 -5.36 2.38
C PRO A 194 -1.13 -6.63 2.38
N HIS A 195 -1.73 -6.93 1.23
CA HIS A 195 -2.59 -8.10 1.04
C HIS A 195 -2.62 -8.53 -0.43
N GLY A 196 -3.30 -9.64 -0.70
CA GLY A 196 -3.54 -10.12 -2.07
C GLY A 196 -2.27 -10.29 -2.90
N ILE A 197 -1.20 -10.77 -2.27
CA ILE A 197 0.13 -10.84 -2.88
C ILE A 197 0.26 -12.09 -3.74
N ASP A 198 0.73 -11.93 -4.97
CA ASP A 198 1.09 -13.04 -5.84
C ASP A 198 2.29 -12.70 -6.73
N PHE A 199 2.68 -13.67 -7.54
CA PHE A 199 3.72 -13.52 -8.55
C PHE A 199 3.11 -13.66 -9.94
N THR A 200 3.59 -12.86 -10.88
CA THR A 200 3.46 -13.11 -12.33
C THR A 200 4.45 -14.19 -12.78
N GLU A 201 4.26 -14.68 -14.01
CA GLU A 201 5.14 -15.69 -14.60
C GLU A 201 6.60 -15.23 -14.76
N ASP A 202 6.84 -13.93 -14.95
CA ASP A 202 8.18 -13.34 -15.06
C ASP A 202 8.85 -13.09 -13.69
N GLY A 203 8.17 -13.42 -12.59
CA GLY A 203 8.69 -13.25 -11.24
C GLY A 203 8.51 -11.85 -10.65
N THR A 204 7.73 -10.98 -11.30
CA THR A 204 7.27 -9.71 -10.72
C THR A 204 6.31 -9.98 -9.57
N VAL A 205 6.55 -9.31 -8.44
CA VAL A 205 5.68 -9.37 -7.25
C VAL A 205 4.51 -8.40 -7.45
N ARG A 206 3.27 -8.87 -7.37
CA ARG A 206 2.07 -8.03 -7.37
C ARG A 206 1.58 -7.90 -5.93
N ILE A 207 1.47 -6.67 -5.43
CA ILE A 207 1.05 -6.38 -4.04
C ILE A 207 -0.15 -5.45 -4.07
N HIS A 208 -1.22 -5.88 -3.41
CA HIS A 208 -2.34 -5.01 -3.07
C HIS A 208 -2.17 -4.50 -1.65
N TYR A 209 -2.80 -3.38 -1.33
CA TYR A 209 -2.68 -2.79 0.00
C TYR A 209 -3.87 -1.88 0.31
N GLN A 210 -4.16 -1.71 1.60
CA GLN A 210 -5.18 -0.73 2.01
C GLN A 210 -4.71 0.67 1.63
N ALA A 211 -5.51 1.39 0.85
CA ALA A 211 -5.11 2.64 0.22
C ALA A 211 -6.12 3.76 0.46
N ASN A 212 -5.60 4.97 0.65
CA ASN A 212 -6.34 6.20 0.39
C ASN A 212 -5.59 7.02 -0.65
N ASP A 213 -6.13 7.05 -1.86
CA ASP A 213 -5.54 7.76 -3.00
C ASP A 213 -5.76 9.27 -2.97
N GLN A 214 -6.60 9.75 -2.07
CA GLN A 214 -7.05 11.15 -2.03
C GLN A 214 -6.45 11.92 -0.85
N SER A 215 -5.89 11.22 0.13
CA SER A 215 -5.28 11.80 1.31
C SER A 215 -4.16 10.92 1.85
N PHE A 216 -3.33 11.49 2.72
CA PHE A 216 -2.32 10.80 3.50
C PHE A 216 -2.88 10.31 4.85
N SER A 217 -4.20 10.27 5.03
CA SER A 217 -4.89 9.83 6.25
C SER A 217 -5.65 8.52 6.03
N TRP A 218 -5.80 7.75 7.10
CA TRP A 218 -6.65 6.57 7.13
C TRP A 218 -8.13 6.98 7.12
N GLU A 219 -8.74 7.03 5.93
CA GLU A 219 -10.18 7.25 5.71
C GLU A 219 -10.57 6.78 4.29
N SER A 220 -11.85 6.40 4.08
CA SER A 220 -12.36 5.94 2.77
C SER A 220 -11.49 4.87 2.07
N ILE A 221 -11.04 3.90 2.86
CA ILE A 221 -10.05 2.89 2.47
C ILE A 221 -10.55 2.03 1.31
N GLY A 222 -9.78 2.02 0.23
CA GLY A 222 -9.88 1.08 -0.88
C GLY A 222 -8.68 0.14 -0.94
N TRP A 223 -8.53 -0.59 -2.04
CA TRP A 223 -7.34 -1.40 -2.32
C TRP A 223 -6.52 -0.79 -3.44
N GLY A 224 -5.34 -0.28 -3.10
CA GLY A 224 -4.31 0.13 -4.05
C GLY A 224 -3.51 -1.07 -4.55
N ARG A 225 -2.69 -0.86 -5.57
CA ARG A 225 -1.83 -1.90 -6.13
C ARG A 225 -0.53 -1.34 -6.70
N TYR A 226 0.57 -2.02 -6.44
CA TYR A 226 1.83 -1.83 -7.16
C TYR A 226 2.47 -3.17 -7.49
N GLU A 227 3.42 -3.13 -8.41
CA GLU A 227 4.25 -4.25 -8.82
C GLU A 227 5.72 -3.99 -8.50
N VAL A 228 6.45 -5.02 -8.06
CA VAL A 228 7.90 -4.98 -7.86
C VAL A 228 8.55 -5.98 -8.81
N SER A 229 9.22 -5.47 -9.84
CA SER A 229 9.93 -6.31 -10.82
C SER A 229 11.08 -7.10 -10.16
N PRO A 230 11.59 -8.17 -10.79
CA PRO A 230 12.78 -8.87 -10.32
C PRO A 230 14.02 -7.97 -10.14
N THR A 231 14.07 -6.84 -10.86
CA THR A 231 15.13 -5.82 -10.76
C THR A 231 14.94 -4.81 -9.62
N GLY A 232 13.87 -4.94 -8.85
CA GLY A 232 13.54 -4.06 -7.71
C GLY A 232 12.72 -2.83 -8.06
N VAL A 233 12.44 -2.58 -9.35
CA VAL A 233 11.65 -1.43 -9.79
C VAL A 233 10.19 -1.59 -9.39
N VAL A 234 9.64 -0.54 -8.77
CA VAL A 234 8.25 -0.41 -8.34
C VAL A 234 7.43 0.30 -9.43
N THR A 235 6.34 -0.32 -9.85
CA THR A 235 5.38 0.26 -10.79
C THR A 235 4.01 0.36 -10.15
N GLN A 236 3.54 1.60 -9.92
CA GLN A 236 2.19 1.85 -9.42
C GLN A 236 1.13 1.41 -10.46
N LYS A 237 0.06 0.77 -9.99
CA LYS A 237 -1.07 0.37 -10.84
C LYS A 237 -2.34 1.14 -10.45
N PRO A 238 -3.36 1.15 -11.31
CA PRO A 238 -4.65 1.70 -10.96
C PRO A 238 -5.21 1.06 -9.69
N THR A 239 -5.83 1.88 -8.84
CA THR A 239 -6.54 1.42 -7.64
C THR A 239 -7.62 0.43 -8.03
N MET A 240 -7.64 -0.69 -7.32
CA MET A 240 -8.42 -1.88 -7.65
C MET A 240 -9.84 -1.79 -7.11
N LEU A 241 -9.98 -1.55 -5.81
CA LEU A 241 -11.27 -1.50 -5.12
C LEU A 241 -11.45 -0.12 -4.53
N ILE A 242 -12.56 0.52 -4.87
CA ILE A 242 -12.89 1.85 -4.42
C ILE A 242 -14.27 1.80 -3.75
N PRO A 243 -14.39 2.19 -2.46
CA PRO A 243 -15.69 2.34 -1.83
C PRO A 243 -16.53 3.35 -2.61
N GLN A 244 -17.72 2.97 -3.05
CA GLN A 244 -18.55 3.85 -3.89
C GLN A 244 -19.37 4.89 -3.12
N GLY A 245 -19.48 4.79 -1.79
CA GLY A 245 -20.04 5.81 -0.92
C GLY A 245 -21.37 6.45 -1.38
N VAL A 246 -22.46 6.07 -0.71
CA VAL A 246 -23.79 6.73 -0.73
C VAL A 246 -24.77 6.29 -1.83
N ASN A 247 -25.58 5.27 -1.51
CA ASN A 247 -27.04 5.41 -1.52
C ASN A 247 -27.64 4.47 -0.45
N HIS A 248 -28.67 4.93 0.25
CA HIS A 248 -29.14 4.45 1.57
C HIS A 248 -29.81 3.06 1.62
N SER A 249 -29.22 2.03 1.02
CA SER A 249 -29.56 0.63 1.30
C SER A 249 -28.27 -0.18 1.50
N ILE A 250 -28.15 -0.79 2.67
CA ILE A 250 -27.01 -1.57 3.19
C ILE A 250 -26.68 -2.83 2.36
N GLU A 251 -27.22 -3.02 1.16
CA GLU A 251 -27.21 -4.34 0.53
C GLU A 251 -26.01 -4.64 -0.39
N VAL A 252 -25.26 -3.67 -0.95
CA VAL A 252 -24.26 -4.03 -1.99
C VAL A 252 -22.81 -3.57 -1.75
N ASP A 253 -22.48 -2.30 -1.45
CA ASP A 253 -21.06 -1.86 -1.40
C ASP A 253 -20.66 -1.27 -0.02
N PRO A 254 -19.60 -1.76 0.65
CA PRO A 254 -19.12 -1.19 1.91
C PRO A 254 -18.51 0.22 1.76
N ASP A 255 -18.53 1.00 2.85
CA ASP A 255 -17.90 2.34 2.89
C ASP A 255 -16.38 2.27 3.05
N HIS A 256 -15.88 1.13 3.51
CA HIS A 256 -14.45 0.83 3.62
C HIS A 256 -14.19 -0.63 3.21
N TYR A 257 -13.19 -0.82 2.36
CA TYR A 257 -12.59 -2.13 2.09
C TYR A 257 -11.38 -2.32 3.00
N PHE A 258 -11.57 -3.03 4.11
CA PHE A 258 -10.49 -3.43 5.02
C PHE A 258 -9.62 -4.52 4.38
N SER A 259 -8.76 -5.17 5.16
CA SER A 259 -7.81 -6.16 4.66
C SER A 259 -8.48 -7.44 4.20
N GLY A 260 -7.70 -8.30 3.56
CA GLY A 260 -8.16 -9.55 2.98
C GLY A 260 -7.07 -10.28 2.22
N SER A 261 -7.46 -11.00 1.17
CA SER A 261 -6.53 -11.77 0.34
C SER A 261 -7.07 -11.95 -1.07
N THR A 262 -6.19 -12.40 -1.96
CA THR A 262 -6.56 -12.91 -3.27
C THR A 262 -6.26 -14.40 -3.32
N ALA A 263 -7.08 -15.16 -4.03
CA ALA A 263 -6.85 -16.59 -4.24
C ALA A 263 -7.19 -16.98 -5.68
N LYS A 264 -6.47 -17.98 -6.20
CA LYS A 264 -6.82 -18.64 -7.46
C LYS A 264 -7.92 -19.65 -7.19
N VAL A 265 -9.03 -19.54 -7.93
CA VAL A 265 -10.26 -20.29 -7.71
C VAL A 265 -10.89 -20.70 -9.05
N PRO A 266 -11.65 -21.80 -9.12
CA PRO A 266 -12.42 -22.12 -10.31
C PRO A 266 -13.42 -21.01 -10.66
N ASN A 267 -13.56 -20.68 -11.93
CA ASN A 267 -14.55 -19.71 -12.39
C ASN A 267 -15.97 -20.29 -12.19
N PRO A 268 -16.87 -19.63 -11.43
CA PRO A 268 -18.23 -20.14 -11.22
C PRO A 268 -19.05 -20.27 -12.52
N LYS A 269 -18.72 -19.50 -13.56
CA LYS A 269 -19.38 -19.55 -14.87
C LYS A 269 -18.79 -20.61 -15.79
N ASP A 270 -17.52 -20.93 -15.63
CA ASP A 270 -16.80 -21.97 -16.38
C ASP A 270 -15.79 -22.71 -15.46
N PRO A 271 -16.19 -23.79 -14.77
CA PRO A 271 -15.32 -24.48 -13.82
C PRO A 271 -14.01 -25.05 -14.39
N GLY A 272 -13.85 -25.09 -15.72
CA GLY A 272 -12.59 -25.46 -16.38
C GLY A 272 -11.53 -24.35 -16.37
N GLU A 273 -11.93 -23.11 -16.08
CA GLU A 273 -11.06 -21.95 -15.98
C GLU A 273 -10.73 -21.63 -14.52
N VAL A 274 -9.48 -21.20 -14.26
CA VAL A 274 -9.05 -20.67 -12.97
C VAL A 274 -8.92 -19.15 -13.07
N ILE A 275 -9.64 -18.45 -12.20
CA ILE A 275 -9.62 -16.98 -12.08
C ILE A 275 -9.06 -16.56 -10.73
N THR A 276 -8.73 -15.29 -10.58
CA THR A 276 -8.43 -14.70 -9.26
C THR A 276 -9.72 -14.23 -8.63
N ALA A 277 -9.92 -14.48 -7.34
CA ALA A 277 -10.95 -13.84 -6.52
C ALA A 277 -10.30 -13.07 -5.38
N ALA A 278 -10.87 -11.93 -5.03
CA ALA A 278 -10.52 -11.13 -3.86
C ALA A 278 -11.55 -11.39 -2.76
N PHE A 279 -11.07 -11.71 -1.58
CA PHE A 279 -11.84 -11.89 -0.36
C PHE A 279 -11.50 -10.72 0.54
N ILE A 280 -12.50 -9.92 0.91
CA ILE A 280 -12.29 -8.60 1.53
C ILE A 280 -13.23 -8.42 2.72
N SER A 281 -12.73 -7.83 3.79
CA SER A 281 -13.60 -7.31 4.86
C SER A 281 -14.25 -5.99 4.45
N GLY A 282 -15.57 -5.94 4.44
CA GLY A 282 -16.34 -4.73 4.18
C GLY A 282 -16.96 -4.17 5.46
N VAL A 283 -16.83 -2.87 5.67
CA VAL A 283 -17.37 -2.16 6.84
C VAL A 283 -18.35 -1.06 6.39
N GLY A 284 -19.54 -1.02 7.00
CA GLY A 284 -20.61 -0.05 6.67
C GLY A 284 -20.59 1.25 7.49
N ALA A 285 -21.47 2.18 7.12
CA ALA A 285 -21.48 3.62 7.49
C ALA A 285 -21.50 3.97 8.99
N LYS A 286 -21.88 3.04 9.87
CA LYS A 286 -21.95 3.30 11.31
C LYS A 286 -20.60 3.03 11.97
N ARG A 287 -19.73 4.05 11.89
CA ARG A 287 -18.37 4.12 12.45
C ARG A 287 -18.24 3.55 13.88
N SER A 288 -17.40 2.53 14.02
CA SER A 288 -16.41 2.44 15.09
C SER A 288 -15.24 1.57 14.57
N PHE A 289 -14.01 1.76 15.09
CA PHE A 289 -12.86 0.87 14.81
C PHE A 289 -13.14 -0.61 15.16
N TYR A 290 -14.21 -0.85 15.92
CA TYR A 290 -14.64 -2.14 16.45
C TYR A 290 -15.94 -2.64 15.81
N ALA A 291 -16.37 -2.04 14.70
CA ALA A 291 -17.57 -2.47 14.00
C ALA A 291 -17.31 -3.84 13.36
N PRO A 292 -18.22 -4.81 13.50
CA PRO A 292 -18.14 -6.07 12.78
C PRO A 292 -17.95 -5.84 11.28
N ALA A 293 -17.03 -6.57 10.65
CA ALA A 293 -16.91 -6.59 9.21
C ALA A 293 -17.64 -7.81 8.63
N ASP A 294 -18.29 -7.62 7.49
CA ASP A 294 -18.78 -8.73 6.67
C ASP A 294 -17.67 -9.14 5.69
N THR A 295 -17.64 -10.41 5.29
CA THR A 295 -16.72 -10.84 4.22
C THR A 295 -17.43 -10.79 2.89
N PHE A 296 -16.78 -10.14 1.93
CA PHE A 296 -17.21 -10.04 0.54
C PHE A 296 -16.23 -10.74 -0.39
N VAL A 297 -16.76 -11.31 -1.47
CA VAL A 297 -16.00 -11.86 -2.58
C VAL A 297 -16.21 -10.98 -3.80
N ARG A 298 -15.12 -10.72 -4.52
CA ARG A 298 -15.15 -10.15 -5.87
C ARG A 298 -14.34 -11.04 -6.79
N LEU A 299 -14.88 -11.34 -7.97
CA LEU A 299 -14.24 -12.17 -8.98
C LEU A 299 -13.51 -11.26 -9.97
N ALA A 300 -12.25 -11.56 -10.28
CA ALA A 300 -11.54 -10.86 -11.33
C ALA A 300 -12.19 -11.19 -12.68
N GLU A 301 -12.47 -10.17 -13.48
CA GLU A 301 -13.04 -10.34 -14.82
C GLU A 301 -11.96 -10.36 -15.91
N ASP A 302 -10.72 -10.04 -15.56
CA ASP A 302 -9.55 -10.07 -16.43
C ASP A 302 -8.32 -10.61 -15.70
N ARG A 303 -7.32 -11.05 -16.48
CA ARG A 303 -6.08 -11.64 -15.94
C ARG A 303 -5.16 -10.62 -15.27
N ASP A 304 -5.24 -9.37 -15.70
CA ASP A 304 -4.42 -8.26 -15.20
C ASP A 304 -5.06 -7.57 -13.99
N LEU A 305 -6.16 -8.14 -13.45
CA LEU A 305 -6.84 -7.74 -12.23
C LEU A 305 -7.31 -6.28 -12.21
N HIS A 306 -7.72 -5.83 -13.38
CA HIS A 306 -8.22 -4.51 -13.59
C HIS A 306 -9.70 -4.35 -13.22
N TYR A 307 -10.51 -5.38 -13.46
CA TYR A 307 -11.94 -5.35 -13.20
C TYR A 307 -12.35 -6.47 -12.27
N TRP A 308 -13.37 -6.14 -11.51
CA TRP A 308 -13.87 -6.99 -10.45
C TRP A 308 -15.39 -6.97 -10.49
N SER A 309 -15.98 -8.15 -10.40
CA SER A 309 -17.44 -8.32 -10.29
C SER A 309 -18.01 -7.45 -9.17
N ALA A 310 -19.32 -7.22 -9.17
CA ALA A 310 -20.01 -6.67 -8.01
C ALA A 310 -19.67 -7.48 -6.74
N PRO A 311 -19.57 -6.82 -5.57
CA PRO A 311 -19.31 -7.48 -4.29
C PRO A 311 -20.42 -8.48 -3.94
N ILE A 312 -20.01 -9.70 -3.61
CA ILE A 312 -20.90 -10.78 -3.17
C ILE A 312 -20.63 -11.04 -1.69
N ARG A 313 -21.62 -10.78 -0.83
CA ARG A 313 -21.48 -11.05 0.60
C ARG A 313 -21.52 -12.55 0.85
N VAL A 314 -20.50 -13.08 1.51
CA VAL A 314 -20.32 -14.52 1.72
C VAL A 314 -20.29 -14.94 3.19
N THR A 315 -20.00 -14.02 4.11
CA THR A 315 -20.18 -14.24 5.55
C THR A 315 -20.70 -12.98 6.22
N THR A 316 -21.51 -13.15 7.26
CA THR A 316 -21.87 -12.08 8.20
C THR A 316 -21.53 -12.51 9.61
N LEU A 317 -21.26 -11.55 10.52
CA LEU A 317 -20.98 -11.88 11.92
C LEU A 317 -22.10 -12.75 12.55
N GLU A 318 -23.35 -12.49 12.19
CA GLU A 318 -24.54 -13.21 12.68
C GLU A 318 -24.57 -14.71 12.30
N THR A 319 -23.78 -15.12 11.31
CA THR A 319 -23.71 -16.52 10.85
C THR A 319 -22.74 -17.39 11.64
N PHE A 320 -21.92 -16.79 12.52
CA PHE A 320 -20.94 -17.54 13.32
C PHE A 320 -21.61 -18.18 14.55
N PRO A 321 -21.36 -19.47 14.83
CA PRO A 321 -21.93 -20.13 15.99
C PRO A 321 -21.25 -19.66 17.28
N GLU A 322 -21.94 -19.87 18.39
CA GLU A 322 -21.31 -19.86 19.70
C GLU A 322 -20.46 -21.13 19.87
N VAL A 323 -19.26 -20.99 20.45
CA VAL A 323 -18.35 -22.10 20.67
C VAL A 323 -17.79 -22.03 22.10
N ASN A 324 -17.95 -23.10 22.87
CA ASN A 324 -17.47 -23.20 24.26
C ASN A 324 -17.92 -22.04 25.18
N GLY A 325 -19.16 -21.56 25.04
CA GLY A 325 -19.68 -20.45 25.84
C GLY A 325 -19.19 -19.07 25.37
N LYS A 326 -18.59 -18.99 24.17
CA LYS A 326 -18.04 -17.75 23.60
C LYS A 326 -18.70 -17.41 22.27
N SER A 327 -19.01 -16.13 22.09
CA SER A 327 -19.60 -15.59 20.86
C SER A 327 -18.62 -14.65 20.14
N PHE A 328 -18.64 -14.63 18.81
CA PHE A 328 -17.91 -13.64 18.05
C PHE A 328 -18.52 -12.24 18.21
N VAL A 329 -17.67 -11.25 18.41
CA VAL A 329 -18.06 -9.83 18.40
C VAL A 329 -17.49 -9.09 17.20
N GLU A 330 -16.47 -9.66 16.56
CA GLU A 330 -15.78 -9.07 15.43
C GLU A 330 -15.10 -10.16 14.62
N VAL A 331 -15.23 -10.10 13.30
CA VAL A 331 -14.50 -10.94 12.35
C VAL A 331 -14.00 -10.07 11.21
N ARG A 332 -12.76 -10.27 10.76
CA ARG A 332 -12.19 -9.55 9.61
C ARG A 332 -10.97 -10.25 9.01
N ASP A 333 -10.38 -9.63 7.99
CA ASP A 333 -9.12 -9.96 7.34
C ASP A 333 -9.08 -11.39 6.78
N PRO A 334 -9.99 -11.74 5.84
CA PRO A 334 -10.04 -13.07 5.23
C PRO A 334 -8.76 -13.38 4.45
N TYR A 335 -8.05 -14.43 4.85
CA TYR A 335 -6.98 -15.05 4.07
C TYR A 335 -7.47 -16.36 3.46
N VAL A 336 -7.49 -16.47 2.14
CA VAL A 336 -7.94 -17.66 1.43
C VAL A 336 -6.78 -18.33 0.72
N THR A 337 -6.63 -19.63 0.94
CA THR A 337 -5.60 -20.43 0.28
C THR A 337 -6.11 -21.86 0.05
N GLN A 338 -5.41 -22.62 -0.80
CA GLN A 338 -5.71 -24.01 -1.05
C GLN A 338 -4.74 -24.92 -0.29
N ILE A 339 -5.27 -25.84 0.50
CA ILE A 339 -4.50 -26.81 1.28
C ILE A 339 -5.03 -28.20 0.99
N GLU A 340 -4.16 -29.08 0.48
CA GLU A 340 -4.52 -30.47 0.15
C GLU A 340 -5.72 -30.58 -0.82
N GLY A 341 -5.81 -29.63 -1.77
CA GLY A 341 -6.87 -29.56 -2.76
C GLY A 341 -8.16 -28.87 -2.28
N GLN A 342 -8.25 -28.53 -0.99
CA GLN A 342 -9.40 -27.87 -0.40
C GLN A 342 -9.16 -26.37 -0.26
N LEU A 343 -10.16 -25.57 -0.64
CA LEU A 343 -10.12 -24.13 -0.41
C LEU A 343 -10.45 -23.86 1.06
N CYS A 344 -9.62 -23.05 1.71
CA CYS A 344 -9.70 -22.75 3.13
C CYS A 344 -9.68 -21.22 3.31
N MET A 345 -10.67 -20.68 4.02
CA MET A 345 -10.62 -19.31 4.52
C MET A 345 -10.05 -19.30 5.94
N PHE A 346 -9.33 -18.23 6.28
CA PHE A 346 -8.76 -17.96 7.59
C PHE A 346 -9.22 -16.54 7.96
N LEU A 347 -9.81 -16.35 9.13
CA LEU A 347 -10.35 -15.06 9.56
C LEU A 347 -9.75 -14.65 10.90
N ALA A 348 -9.53 -13.36 11.08
CA ALA A 348 -9.30 -12.78 12.39
C ALA A 348 -10.63 -12.80 13.13
N GLY A 349 -10.62 -13.17 14.41
CA GLY A 349 -11.81 -13.13 15.25
C GLY A 349 -11.49 -12.50 16.59
N ARG A 350 -12.49 -11.83 17.16
CA ARG A 350 -12.53 -11.44 18.57
C ARG A 350 -13.78 -12.07 19.17
N LEU A 351 -13.61 -12.74 20.31
CA LEU A 351 -14.71 -13.37 21.03
C LEU A 351 -15.04 -12.59 22.31
N LYS A 352 -16.17 -12.95 22.91
CA LYS A 352 -16.56 -12.58 24.28
C LYS A 352 -17.14 -13.80 24.99
N ASP A 353 -17.04 -13.85 26.30
CA ASP A 353 -17.74 -14.86 27.10
C ASP A 353 -19.25 -14.54 27.19
N GLU A 354 -20.07 -15.57 27.42
CA GLU A 354 -21.51 -15.44 27.61
C GLU A 354 -21.83 -14.50 28.80
N GLY A 355 -22.74 -13.55 28.58
CA GLY A 355 -23.18 -12.60 29.62
C GLY A 355 -22.21 -11.45 29.93
N GLN A 356 -21.02 -11.43 29.34
CA GLN A 356 -20.09 -10.30 29.43
C GLN A 356 -20.45 -9.19 28.44
N ALA A 357 -20.17 -7.94 28.84
CA ALA A 357 -20.34 -6.80 27.95
C ALA A 357 -19.30 -6.85 26.82
N ILE A 358 -19.53 -6.16 25.70
CA ILE A 358 -18.61 -6.07 24.54
C ILE A 358 -17.23 -5.46 24.95
N ASP A 359 -17.11 -4.94 26.17
CA ASP A 359 -15.91 -4.41 26.83
C ASP A 359 -14.93 -5.52 27.30
N ASP A 360 -15.41 -6.74 27.59
CA ASP A 360 -14.59 -7.71 28.32
C ASP A 360 -13.62 -8.53 27.42
N ARG A 361 -12.42 -7.98 27.32
CA ARG A 361 -11.07 -8.53 27.61
C ARG A 361 -10.67 -10.00 27.35
N SER A 362 -11.37 -10.81 26.56
CA SER A 362 -10.83 -12.09 26.08
C SER A 362 -10.57 -12.13 24.56
N GLY A 363 -9.29 -12.07 24.17
CA GLY A 363 -8.84 -12.02 22.79
C GLY A 363 -8.69 -13.44 22.27
N HIS A 364 -9.44 -13.79 21.25
CA HIS A 364 -9.50 -15.16 20.76
C HIS A 364 -9.40 -15.17 19.25
N VAL A 365 -8.20 -15.46 18.78
CA VAL A 365 -7.94 -15.71 17.37
C VAL A 365 -8.79 -16.89 16.93
N ALA A 366 -9.49 -16.71 15.84
CA ALA A 366 -10.48 -17.66 15.39
C ALA A 366 -10.45 -17.72 13.89
N ILE A 367 -9.44 -18.40 13.40
CA ILE A 367 -9.36 -18.78 12.00
C ILE A 367 -10.50 -19.76 11.73
N ALA A 368 -11.52 -19.29 11.03
CA ALA A 368 -12.64 -20.12 10.60
C ALA A 368 -12.31 -20.73 9.25
N LEU A 369 -12.01 -22.03 9.21
CA LEU A 369 -12.11 -22.77 7.94
C LEU A 369 -13.55 -22.67 7.47
N LEU A 370 -13.73 -22.25 6.24
CA LEU A 370 -15.03 -22.25 5.62
C LEU A 370 -15.03 -23.24 4.45
N HIS A 371 -16.16 -23.92 4.24
CA HIS A 371 -16.46 -24.64 3.01
C HIS A 371 -17.66 -23.99 2.32
N PRO A 372 -17.81 -24.09 1.00
CA PRO A 372 -19.04 -23.69 0.34
C PRO A 372 -20.21 -24.69 0.60
N GLY A 373 -20.14 -25.47 1.70
CA GLY A 373 -21.00 -26.60 1.97
C GLY A 373 -20.68 -27.79 1.05
N ASP A 374 -21.71 -28.40 0.47
CA ASP A 374 -21.59 -29.39 -0.61
C ASP A 374 -21.29 -28.75 -1.98
N SER A 375 -21.21 -27.42 -2.05
CA SER A 375 -20.92 -26.68 -3.26
C SER A 375 -19.42 -26.40 -3.39
N THR A 376 -18.92 -26.32 -4.61
CA THR A 376 -17.59 -25.76 -4.94
C THR A 376 -17.66 -24.28 -5.31
N ASP A 377 -18.86 -23.69 -5.29
CA ASP A 377 -19.12 -22.31 -5.66
C ASP A 377 -18.77 -21.35 -4.53
N ILE A 378 -17.65 -20.64 -4.71
CA ILE A 378 -17.10 -19.67 -3.75
C ILE A 378 -18.00 -18.44 -3.51
N THR A 379 -19.03 -18.24 -4.35
CA THR A 379 -19.97 -17.12 -4.23
C THR A 379 -21.13 -17.41 -3.28
N LYS A 380 -21.24 -18.66 -2.78
CA LYS A 380 -22.25 -19.06 -1.80
C LYS A 380 -21.81 -18.74 -0.36
N PRO A 381 -22.75 -18.66 0.59
CA PRO A 381 -22.41 -18.47 1.99
C PRO A 381 -21.47 -19.55 2.50
N TRP A 382 -20.42 -19.11 3.16
CA TRP A 382 -19.36 -19.95 3.69
C TRP A 382 -19.68 -20.32 5.17
N LYS A 383 -19.45 -21.58 5.57
CA LYS A 383 -19.84 -22.09 6.90
C LYS A 383 -18.67 -22.25 7.85
N PHE A 384 -18.79 -21.77 9.10
CA PHE A 384 -17.81 -21.98 10.15
C PHE A 384 -17.50 -23.47 10.36
N HIS A 385 -16.21 -23.83 10.38
CA HIS A 385 -15.74 -25.20 10.65
C HIS A 385 -15.20 -25.36 12.07
N SER A 386 -14.16 -24.60 12.44
CA SER A 386 -13.46 -24.71 13.73
C SER A 386 -12.60 -23.48 14.01
N PHE A 387 -12.01 -23.40 15.20
CA PHE A 387 -10.89 -22.51 15.51
C PHE A 387 -9.57 -23.19 15.15
N VAL A 388 -8.75 -22.57 14.28
CA VAL A 388 -7.43 -23.14 13.94
C VAL A 388 -6.37 -22.85 15.00
N TYR A 389 -6.38 -21.67 15.61
CA TYR A 389 -5.42 -21.26 16.63
C TYR A 389 -6.02 -20.15 17.49
N GLU A 390 -5.81 -20.19 18.80
CA GLU A 390 -6.34 -19.24 19.79
C GLU A 390 -5.16 -18.63 20.57
N ASP A 391 -5.05 -17.29 20.58
CA ASP A 391 -4.04 -16.57 21.36
C ASP A 391 -4.70 -15.67 22.41
N SER A 392 -4.71 -16.13 23.66
CA SER A 392 -5.27 -15.41 24.81
C SER A 392 -4.36 -14.29 25.35
N THR A 393 -3.17 -14.08 24.77
CA THR A 393 -2.18 -13.08 25.24
C THR A 393 -2.30 -11.73 24.53
N THR A 394 -3.21 -11.61 23.57
CA THR A 394 -3.43 -10.38 22.80
C THR A 394 -4.27 -9.37 23.62
N VAL A 395 -3.80 -8.14 23.76
CA VAL A 395 -4.44 -7.06 24.54
C VAL A 395 -4.51 -5.75 23.74
N THR A 396 -5.48 -4.88 24.05
CA THR A 396 -5.59 -3.49 23.57
C THR A 396 -5.54 -2.52 24.76
N ASP A 397 -5.39 -1.22 24.50
CA ASP A 397 -5.54 -0.17 25.54
C ASP A 397 -6.97 -0.21 26.13
N GLY A 398 -7.16 -1.00 27.19
CA GLY A 398 -8.44 -1.19 27.87
C GLY A 398 -9.01 -2.61 27.84
N GLY A 399 -8.41 -3.57 27.12
CA GLY A 399 -8.96 -4.92 27.07
C GLY A 399 -8.24 -5.93 26.19
N ALA A 400 -9.01 -6.83 25.58
CA ALA A 400 -8.52 -7.88 24.70
C ALA A 400 -8.38 -7.37 23.29
N GLY A 401 -7.27 -7.73 22.66
CA GLY A 401 -7.06 -7.46 21.26
C GLY A 401 -7.54 -8.59 20.35
N ILE A 402 -7.28 -8.38 19.08
CA ILE A 402 -7.57 -9.29 17.99
C ILE A 402 -6.27 -9.59 17.26
N ALA A 403 -6.11 -10.82 16.78
CA ALA A 403 -5.01 -11.16 15.89
C ALA A 403 -5.42 -10.87 14.45
N GLU A 404 -5.01 -9.71 13.98
CA GLU A 404 -5.31 -9.16 12.66
C GLU A 404 -4.46 -9.83 11.58
N CYS A 405 -4.92 -9.73 10.33
CA CYS A 405 -4.21 -10.22 9.15
C CYS A 405 -3.67 -11.66 9.30
N PRO A 406 -4.50 -12.66 9.71
CA PRO A 406 -4.04 -14.02 9.78
C PRO A 406 -3.68 -14.51 8.38
N SER A 407 -2.64 -15.33 8.27
CA SER A 407 -2.33 -16.04 7.02
C SER A 407 -1.68 -17.37 7.31
N LEU A 408 -1.89 -18.34 6.42
CA LEU A 408 -1.32 -19.68 6.54
C LEU A 408 -0.69 -20.12 5.21
N LEU A 409 0.59 -20.45 5.25
CA LEU A 409 1.34 -20.87 4.06
C LEU A 409 2.05 -22.20 4.29
N ARG A 410 1.92 -23.12 3.33
CA ARG A 410 2.68 -24.37 3.32
C ARG A 410 3.97 -24.20 2.50
N PHE A 411 5.10 -24.58 3.08
CA PHE A 411 6.42 -24.47 2.45
C PHE A 411 7.32 -25.67 2.82
N GLN A 412 8.51 -25.74 2.22
CA GLN A 412 9.52 -26.74 2.57
C GLN A 412 10.66 -26.09 3.35
N ASP A 413 11.06 -26.70 4.45
CA ASP A 413 12.28 -26.31 5.16
C ASP A 413 13.55 -26.62 4.32
N THR A 414 14.71 -26.17 4.79
CA THR A 414 16.02 -26.39 4.12
C THR A 414 16.36 -27.88 3.89
N ARG A 415 15.64 -28.81 4.51
CA ARG A 415 15.78 -30.27 4.32
C ARG A 415 14.71 -30.86 3.40
N GLY A 416 13.84 -30.03 2.83
CA GLY A 416 12.72 -30.45 1.99
C GLY A 416 11.50 -30.95 2.78
N THR A 417 11.48 -30.78 4.11
CA THR A 417 10.34 -31.23 4.90
C THR A 417 9.20 -30.22 4.83
N ALA A 418 7.98 -30.69 4.58
CA ALA A 418 6.81 -29.83 4.59
C ALA A 418 6.56 -29.23 5.99
N ARG A 419 6.35 -27.91 6.02
CA ARG A 419 6.02 -27.08 7.18
C ARG A 419 4.87 -26.15 6.81
N ASP A 420 4.13 -25.73 7.83
CA ASP A 420 3.12 -24.69 7.68
C ASP A 420 3.54 -23.49 8.55
N LEU A 421 3.50 -22.29 7.98
CA LEU A 421 3.77 -21.01 8.65
C LEU A 421 2.43 -20.31 8.86
N LEU A 422 1.98 -20.27 10.11
CA LEU A 422 0.88 -19.42 10.54
C LEU A 422 1.44 -18.06 10.95
N MET A 423 0.84 -16.99 10.44
CA MET A 423 1.17 -15.62 10.80
C MET A 423 -0.05 -14.85 11.23
N TYR A 424 0.13 -13.88 12.12
CA TYR A 424 -0.86 -12.86 12.46
C TYR A 424 -0.20 -11.65 13.12
N SER A 425 -0.93 -10.54 13.19
CA SER A 425 -0.51 -9.30 13.82
C SER A 425 -1.30 -9.09 15.10
N ALA A 426 -0.63 -8.90 16.22
CA ALA A 426 -1.24 -8.82 17.54
C ALA A 426 -0.73 -7.61 18.31
N GLN A 427 -1.58 -7.03 19.16
CA GLN A 427 -1.13 -6.13 20.21
C GLN A 427 -0.87 -6.95 21.47
N ARG A 428 0.33 -6.87 22.05
CA ARG A 428 0.73 -7.63 23.22
C ARG A 428 0.87 -6.75 24.44
N GLY A 429 0.52 -7.31 25.60
CA GLY A 429 0.84 -6.74 26.91
C GLY A 429 2.25 -7.11 27.34
N PRO A 430 2.74 -6.59 28.47
CA PRO A 430 4.08 -6.86 28.98
C PRO A 430 4.33 -8.30 29.50
N GLU A 431 3.37 -9.22 29.36
CA GLU A 431 3.41 -10.55 29.98
C GLU A 431 3.88 -11.64 29.00
N GLU A 432 4.92 -12.38 29.44
CA GLU A 432 5.53 -13.63 28.94
C GLU A 432 5.65 -13.88 27.41
N GLY A 433 6.86 -14.25 26.98
CA GLY A 433 7.19 -14.61 25.60
C GLY A 433 8.38 -13.84 25.04
N PRO A 434 8.59 -13.79 23.70
CA PRO A 434 9.72 -13.07 23.08
C PRO A 434 9.81 -11.57 23.41
N LEU A 435 8.75 -11.02 23.99
CA LEU A 435 8.58 -9.61 24.35
C LEU A 435 8.47 -9.40 25.88
N GLU A 436 8.78 -10.42 26.69
CA GLU A 436 8.76 -10.34 28.15
C GLU A 436 9.58 -9.12 28.65
N GLY A 437 8.96 -8.31 29.52
CA GLY A 437 9.58 -7.10 30.07
C GLY A 437 9.50 -5.84 29.18
N ARG A 438 8.85 -5.90 28.01
CA ARG A 438 8.59 -4.73 27.17
C ARG A 438 7.19 -4.13 27.44
N PRO A 439 7.01 -2.79 27.42
CA PRO A 439 5.69 -2.16 27.38
C PRO A 439 4.83 -2.75 26.27
N ALA A 440 3.50 -2.71 26.41
CA ALA A 440 2.61 -3.27 25.41
C ALA A 440 3.00 -2.83 23.98
N THR A 441 3.24 -3.78 23.07
CA THR A 441 3.74 -3.53 21.71
C THR A 441 2.88 -4.25 20.69
N GLU A 442 2.65 -3.59 19.56
CA GLU A 442 2.26 -4.25 18.32
C GLU A 442 3.38 -5.22 17.91
N ALA A 443 3.00 -6.43 17.51
CA ALA A 443 3.90 -7.51 17.16
C ALA A 443 3.35 -8.27 15.96
N ILE A 444 4.26 -8.77 15.14
CA ILE A 444 3.92 -9.65 14.02
C ILE A 444 4.55 -11.00 14.33
N GLU A 445 3.70 -12.00 14.43
CA GLU A 445 4.09 -13.32 14.90
C GLU A 445 4.14 -14.33 13.78
N GLY A 446 5.16 -15.17 13.82
CA GLY A 446 5.28 -16.38 13.02
C GLY A 446 5.21 -17.61 13.92
N ILE A 447 4.43 -18.60 13.51
CA ILE A 447 4.38 -19.90 14.17
C ILE A 447 4.64 -20.97 13.11
N ILE A 448 5.73 -21.71 13.27
CA ILE A 448 6.01 -22.91 12.50
C ILE A 448 5.25 -24.07 13.12
N GLY A 449 4.60 -24.87 12.28
CA GLY A 449 3.82 -26.01 12.72
C GLY A 449 3.28 -26.85 11.57
N ARG A 450 2.15 -27.50 11.84
CA ARG A 450 1.36 -28.25 10.85
C ARG A 450 -0.12 -27.98 11.04
N PHE A 451 -0.78 -27.64 9.94
CA PHE A 451 -2.22 -27.49 9.87
C PHE A 451 -2.87 -28.79 9.39
N ASP A 452 -3.85 -29.27 10.14
CA ASP A 452 -4.74 -30.37 9.74
C ASP A 452 -6.04 -29.76 9.20
N PRO A 453 -6.29 -29.75 7.88
CA PRO A 453 -7.49 -29.16 7.30
C PRO A 453 -8.77 -29.93 7.64
N ARG A 454 -8.70 -31.21 8.02
CA ARG A 454 -9.88 -32.01 8.37
C ARG A 454 -10.36 -31.73 9.78
N ARG A 455 -9.42 -31.51 10.69
CA ARG A 455 -9.73 -31.11 12.08
C ARG A 455 -9.86 -29.59 12.22
N GLY A 456 -9.28 -28.85 11.28
CA GLY A 456 -9.13 -27.41 11.32
C GLY A 456 -8.40 -26.96 12.58
N VAL A 457 -7.27 -27.59 12.90
CA VAL A 457 -6.42 -27.30 14.07
C VAL A 457 -4.97 -27.13 13.61
N PHE A 458 -4.30 -26.12 14.13
CA PHE A 458 -2.87 -25.91 13.93
C PHE A 458 -2.06 -26.44 15.11
N GLN A 459 -1.11 -27.33 14.81
CA GLN A 459 -0.19 -27.89 15.79
C GLN A 459 1.10 -27.07 15.77
N SER A 460 1.27 -26.21 16.77
CA SER A 460 2.45 -25.36 16.93
C SER A 460 3.69 -26.19 17.27
N ARG A 461 4.83 -25.79 16.69
CA ARG A 461 6.16 -26.32 16.99
C ARG A 461 7.07 -25.24 17.55
N GLU A 462 7.10 -24.10 16.87
CA GLU A 462 8.03 -23.01 17.18
C GLU A 462 7.37 -21.67 16.90
N ARG A 463 7.58 -20.70 17.79
CA ARG A 463 6.98 -19.36 17.76
C ARG A 463 8.10 -18.33 17.76
N PHE A 464 8.00 -17.30 16.91
CA PHE A 464 9.01 -16.26 16.77
C PHE A 464 8.38 -14.94 16.34
N LEU A 465 9.12 -13.84 16.55
CA LEU A 465 8.75 -12.53 16.01
C LEU A 465 9.32 -12.38 14.61
N LEU A 466 8.52 -11.80 13.72
CA LEU A 466 8.98 -11.45 12.39
C LEU A 466 9.76 -10.13 12.37
N ASP A 467 9.60 -9.30 13.40
CA ASP A 467 10.33 -8.07 13.62
C ASP A 467 10.42 -7.77 15.13
N TYR A 468 11.61 -7.38 15.60
CA TYR A 468 11.90 -7.08 17.00
C TYR A 468 11.76 -5.59 17.35
N SER A 469 11.30 -4.75 16.42
CA SER A 469 11.01 -3.34 16.65
C SER A 469 10.03 -3.14 17.81
N GLY A 470 10.19 -2.05 18.53
CA GLY A 470 9.30 -1.60 19.58
C GLY A 470 8.02 -0.98 19.00
N ARG A 471 7.36 -0.15 19.81
CA ARG A 471 6.04 0.40 19.47
C ARG A 471 6.00 1.02 18.07
N ASN A 472 5.01 0.58 17.28
CA ASN A 472 4.48 1.23 16.09
C ASN A 472 5.44 1.37 14.89
N ALA A 473 6.49 0.55 14.74
CA ALA A 473 7.35 0.61 13.55
C ALA A 473 6.78 -0.22 12.39
N VAL A 474 6.42 -1.48 12.66
CA VAL A 474 5.84 -2.39 11.66
C VAL A 474 4.58 -3.08 12.17
N TYR A 475 3.68 -3.40 11.26
CA TYR A 475 2.47 -4.16 11.57
C TYR A 475 1.91 -4.83 10.32
N ALA A 476 0.81 -5.58 10.45
CA ALA A 476 0.01 -6.13 9.36
C ALA A 476 0.85 -6.85 8.28
N ALA A 477 1.01 -8.16 8.43
CA ALA A 477 1.79 -8.96 7.51
C ALA A 477 0.98 -9.98 6.74
N THR A 478 1.46 -10.30 5.54
CA THR A 478 0.94 -11.38 4.72
C THR A 478 2.09 -12.06 3.98
N GLN A 479 1.79 -13.20 3.36
CA GLN A 479 2.82 -14.09 2.83
C GLN A 479 2.38 -14.83 1.56
N VAL A 480 3.37 -15.18 0.75
CA VAL A 480 3.23 -15.99 -0.47
C VAL A 480 4.50 -16.80 -0.70
N ILE A 481 4.40 -17.94 -1.41
CA ILE A 481 5.61 -18.66 -1.83
C ILE A 481 6.24 -17.94 -3.00
N ASP A 482 7.51 -17.62 -2.84
CA ASP A 482 8.32 -17.15 -3.94
C ASP A 482 8.58 -18.30 -4.94
N PRO A 483 8.17 -18.16 -6.21
CA PRO A 483 8.26 -19.25 -7.17
C PRO A 483 9.69 -19.59 -7.57
N LEU A 484 10.64 -18.65 -7.43
CA LEU A 484 12.03 -18.84 -7.80
C LEU A 484 12.82 -19.53 -6.69
N THR A 485 12.66 -19.08 -5.45
CA THR A 485 13.42 -19.58 -4.29
C THR A 485 12.72 -20.70 -3.54
N LYS A 486 11.41 -20.86 -3.76
CA LYS A 486 10.51 -21.77 -3.01
C LYS A 486 10.40 -21.46 -1.51
N GLN A 487 10.95 -20.33 -1.08
CA GLN A 487 10.86 -19.85 0.29
C GLN A 487 9.65 -18.91 0.45
N PRO A 488 9.08 -18.80 1.65
CA PRO A 488 8.12 -17.75 1.96
C PRO A 488 8.72 -16.36 1.70
N MET A 489 8.00 -15.55 0.92
CA MET A 489 8.16 -14.10 0.87
C MET A 489 7.08 -13.48 1.76
N ILE A 490 7.48 -12.52 2.59
CA ILE A 490 6.62 -11.87 3.57
C ILE A 490 6.64 -10.37 3.32
N ALA A 491 5.46 -9.75 3.32
CA ALA A 491 5.31 -8.31 3.25
C ALA A 491 4.70 -7.75 4.52
N TYR A 492 5.14 -6.57 4.94
CA TYR A 492 4.70 -5.90 6.17
C TYR A 492 4.37 -4.45 5.87
N TRP A 493 3.45 -3.85 6.64
CA TRP A 493 3.33 -2.40 6.71
C TRP A 493 4.42 -1.81 7.60
N VAL A 494 5.13 -0.82 7.08
CA VAL A 494 6.09 0.03 7.80
C VAL A 494 5.44 1.38 8.03
N ARG A 495 5.23 1.76 9.30
CA ARG A 495 4.48 2.97 9.70
C ARG A 495 5.35 4.22 9.67
N VAL A 496 5.93 4.50 8.52
CA VAL A 496 6.75 5.71 8.32
C VAL A 496 5.86 6.94 8.07
N PRO A 497 6.01 8.02 8.85
CA PRO A 497 5.28 9.26 8.62
C PRO A 497 5.91 10.08 7.49
N GLY A 498 5.09 10.57 6.56
CA GLY A 498 5.54 11.52 5.54
C GLY A 498 5.59 12.95 6.07
N ASP A 499 6.56 13.73 5.62
CA ASP A 499 6.81 15.09 6.15
C ASP A 499 6.04 16.20 5.42
N ASN A 500 5.55 15.92 4.21
CA ASN A 500 4.91 16.92 3.36
C ASN A 500 3.42 16.64 3.10
N THR A 501 2.78 15.80 3.92
CA THR A 501 1.34 15.46 3.80
C THR A 501 0.93 14.85 2.45
N SER A 502 1.88 14.31 1.67
CA SER A 502 1.58 13.75 0.35
C SER A 502 1.72 12.24 0.27
N TRP A 503 2.28 11.61 1.30
CA TRP A 503 2.43 10.17 1.38
C TRP A 503 2.50 9.74 2.86
N GLN A 504 2.08 8.51 3.16
CA GLN A 504 2.28 7.91 4.47
C GLN A 504 2.23 6.39 4.38
N GLY A 505 3.12 5.73 5.12
CA GLY A 505 3.25 4.29 5.11
C GLY A 505 4.06 3.76 3.92
N MET A 506 4.86 2.74 4.19
CA MET A 506 5.62 1.97 3.20
C MET A 506 5.44 0.49 3.49
N HIS A 507 6.02 -0.36 2.65
CA HIS A 507 6.12 -1.79 2.90
C HIS A 507 7.57 -2.23 2.93
N THR A 508 7.82 -3.34 3.62
CA THR A 508 9.08 -4.09 3.48
C THR A 508 8.79 -5.51 3.02
N LEU A 509 9.74 -6.10 2.31
CA LEU A 509 9.67 -7.44 1.76
C LEU A 509 10.84 -8.28 2.29
N ARG A 510 10.52 -9.40 2.94
CA ARG A 510 11.50 -10.34 3.50
C ARG A 510 11.35 -11.72 2.92
N THR A 511 12.44 -12.47 2.94
CA THR A 511 12.44 -13.93 2.73
C THR A 511 12.67 -14.63 4.05
N LEU A 512 11.88 -15.66 4.34
CA LEU A 512 12.10 -16.55 5.47
C LEU A 512 12.73 -17.86 4.98
N GLU A 513 13.85 -18.24 5.58
CA GLU A 513 14.39 -19.60 5.52
C GLU A 513 14.15 -20.30 6.87
N TYR A 514 13.82 -21.59 6.85
CA TYR A 514 13.70 -22.38 8.07
C TYR A 514 14.65 -23.58 8.06
N SER A 515 15.46 -23.71 9.11
CA SER A 515 16.48 -24.75 9.28
C SER A 515 16.42 -25.37 10.68
N GLU A 516 17.37 -26.24 11.01
CA GLU A 516 17.50 -26.74 12.39
C GLU A 516 17.87 -25.64 13.40
N ASP A 517 18.55 -24.59 12.94
CA ASP A 517 18.91 -23.44 13.79
C ASP A 517 17.71 -22.50 14.03
N GLY A 518 16.54 -22.82 13.46
CA GLY A 518 15.33 -22.00 13.53
C GLY A 518 15.09 -21.12 12.29
N PRO A 519 14.18 -20.15 12.41
CA PRO A 519 13.82 -19.22 11.34
C PRO A 519 14.91 -18.15 11.13
N LYS A 520 15.25 -17.89 9.86
CA LYS A 520 16.18 -16.84 9.44
C LYS A 520 15.51 -15.95 8.40
N LEU A 521 15.40 -14.66 8.70
CA LEU A 521 14.88 -13.61 7.84
C LEU A 521 16.02 -12.88 7.13
N SER A 522 15.75 -12.46 5.91
CA SER A 522 16.66 -11.62 5.11
C SER A 522 15.86 -10.67 4.21
N PRO A 523 16.45 -9.55 3.75
CA PRO A 523 15.82 -8.71 2.74
C PRO A 523 15.49 -9.54 1.49
N HIS A 524 14.30 -9.35 0.93
CA HIS A 524 13.92 -10.02 -0.31
C HIS A 524 14.88 -9.64 -1.45
N ARG A 525 15.08 -10.55 -2.41
CA ARG A 525 16.03 -10.35 -3.52
C ARG A 525 15.78 -9.08 -4.34
N THR A 526 14.53 -8.60 -4.40
CA THR A 526 14.17 -7.38 -5.14
C THR A 526 14.85 -6.14 -4.57
N LEU A 527 15.08 -6.10 -3.25
CA LEU A 527 15.87 -5.04 -2.61
C LEU A 527 17.36 -5.18 -2.95
N THR A 528 17.88 -6.41 -2.93
CA THR A 528 19.27 -6.69 -3.30
C THR A 528 19.56 -6.29 -4.75
N ALA A 529 18.57 -6.41 -5.64
CA ALA A 529 18.66 -5.99 -7.04
C ALA A 529 18.73 -4.47 -7.24
N LEU A 530 18.55 -3.67 -6.17
CA LEU A 530 18.74 -2.22 -6.17
C LEU A 530 20.18 -1.80 -5.83
N ARG A 531 21.07 -2.73 -5.44
CA ARG A 531 22.50 -2.42 -5.27
C ARG A 531 23.05 -1.84 -6.56
N ASP A 532 23.75 -0.71 -6.43
CA ASP A 532 24.33 0.01 -7.56
C ASP A 532 25.86 0.05 -7.46
N GLU A 533 26.42 0.97 -6.67
CA GLU A 533 27.87 1.11 -6.50
C GLU A 533 28.37 0.44 -5.22
N VAL A 534 29.56 -0.15 -5.27
CA VAL A 534 30.28 -0.62 -4.09
C VAL A 534 31.04 0.56 -3.48
N LEU A 535 30.55 1.08 -2.35
CA LEU A 535 31.15 2.22 -1.64
C LEU A 535 32.31 1.79 -0.74
N VAL A 536 32.15 0.65 -0.06
CA VAL A 536 33.16 0.07 0.82
C VAL A 536 33.25 -1.43 0.56
N ASN A 537 34.48 -1.94 0.46
CA ASN A 537 34.77 -3.37 0.44
C ASN A 537 36.11 -3.60 1.16
N LYS A 538 36.03 -3.98 2.43
CA LYS A 538 37.18 -4.16 3.32
C LYS A 538 37.03 -5.45 4.10
N SER A 539 38.15 -6.13 4.30
CA SER A 539 38.21 -7.32 5.15
C SER A 539 39.09 -7.10 6.37
N ASN A 540 38.69 -7.69 7.51
CA ASN A 540 39.42 -7.67 8.78
C ASN A 540 39.76 -6.26 9.26
N LEU A 541 38.83 -5.31 9.09
CA LEU A 541 39.00 -3.96 9.61
C LEU A 541 38.91 -4.02 11.15
N VAL A 542 39.88 -3.43 11.83
CA VAL A 542 39.94 -3.42 13.30
C VAL A 542 39.65 -2.02 13.79
N CYS A 543 38.67 -1.89 14.67
CA CYS A 543 38.35 -0.68 15.39
C CYS A 543 38.82 -0.84 16.85
N SER A 544 39.77 -0.02 17.26
CA SER A 544 40.37 -0.04 18.59
C SER A 544 39.38 0.43 19.64
N ALA A 545 39.64 0.12 20.92
CA ALA A 545 38.77 0.58 22.01
C ALA A 545 38.69 2.11 22.06
N GLY A 546 37.47 2.65 22.10
CA GLY A 546 37.19 4.08 22.06
C GLY A 546 37.34 4.73 20.68
N GLU A 547 37.67 3.96 19.64
CA GLU A 547 37.83 4.47 18.28
C GLU A 547 36.47 4.62 17.58
N ILE A 548 36.35 5.67 16.78
CA ILE A 548 35.26 5.89 15.83
C ILE A 548 35.89 6.14 14.46
N MET A 549 35.53 5.32 13.47
CA MET A 549 36.04 5.39 12.11
C MET A 549 34.95 5.90 11.17
N ASP A 550 35.21 7.01 10.48
CA ASP A 550 34.37 7.51 9.39
C ASP A 550 34.62 6.70 8.12
N LEU A 551 33.56 6.15 7.52
CA LEU A 551 33.69 5.25 6.37
C LEU A 551 33.19 5.84 5.06
N THR A 552 31.93 6.27 5.03
CA THR A 552 31.28 6.70 3.80
C THR A 552 30.13 7.65 4.08
N VAL A 553 29.71 8.34 3.03
CA VAL A 553 28.52 9.19 2.97
C VAL A 553 27.41 8.44 2.26
N GLY A 554 26.18 8.55 2.76
CA GLY A 554 24.98 8.02 2.10
C GLY A 554 23.80 7.83 3.06
N ASN A 555 22.59 7.90 2.51
CA ASN A 555 21.34 7.66 3.23
C ASN A 555 20.48 6.56 2.59
N GLN A 556 21.04 5.85 1.61
CA GLN A 556 20.42 4.73 0.90
C GLN A 556 21.48 3.66 0.69
N LEU A 557 21.57 2.73 1.64
CA LEU A 557 22.69 1.80 1.78
C LEU A 557 22.19 0.37 2.02
N ASP A 558 22.91 -0.62 1.49
CA ASP A 558 22.83 -2.02 1.91
C ASP A 558 24.21 -2.43 2.41
N ILE A 559 24.28 -2.79 3.69
CA ILE A 559 25.53 -3.00 4.42
C ILE A 559 25.57 -4.45 4.88
N GLU A 560 26.67 -5.14 4.63
CA GLU A 560 26.91 -6.51 5.08
C GLU A 560 28.23 -6.55 5.85
N THR A 561 28.23 -7.18 7.03
CA THR A 561 29.46 -7.42 7.78
C THR A 561 29.29 -8.53 8.81
N THR A 562 30.41 -9.13 9.19
CA THR A 562 30.52 -9.95 10.39
C THR A 562 31.23 -9.13 11.46
N LEU A 563 30.58 -8.88 12.59
CA LEU A 563 31.16 -8.13 13.70
C LEU A 563 31.63 -9.10 14.78
N ASN A 564 32.90 -8.99 15.19
CA ASN A 564 33.47 -9.76 16.29
C ASN A 564 34.06 -8.84 17.36
N ILE A 565 33.58 -8.93 18.60
CA ILE A 565 34.01 -8.12 19.75
C ILE A 565 35.07 -8.81 20.62
N GLY A 566 35.42 -10.05 20.29
CA GLY A 566 36.52 -10.81 20.88
C GLY A 566 36.24 -11.37 22.27
N VAL A 567 35.92 -10.51 23.23
CA VAL A 567 35.77 -10.86 24.66
C VAL A 567 34.49 -10.32 25.27
N GLU A 568 34.04 -10.97 26.35
CA GLU A 568 32.88 -10.54 27.12
C GLU A 568 33.08 -9.13 27.69
N GLY A 569 32.02 -8.32 27.66
CA GLY A 569 32.04 -6.91 28.04
C GLY A 569 32.54 -5.96 26.95
N GLY A 570 32.88 -6.46 25.75
CA GLY A 570 33.09 -5.65 24.56
C GLY A 570 31.77 -5.14 23.98
N VAL A 571 31.77 -3.91 23.46
CA VAL A 571 30.62 -3.30 22.79
C VAL A 571 31.12 -2.55 21.56
N ALA A 572 30.60 -2.90 20.39
CA ALA A 572 31.00 -2.27 19.14
C ALA A 572 29.85 -2.31 18.13
N GLY A 573 30.00 -1.56 17.04
CA GLY A 573 28.91 -1.46 16.08
C GLY A 573 29.13 -0.46 14.97
N LEU A 574 28.00 -0.08 14.38
CA LEU A 574 27.91 0.87 13.28
C LEU A 574 26.92 1.98 13.64
N GLU A 575 27.15 3.17 13.12
CA GLU A 575 26.21 4.27 13.18
C GLU A 575 25.91 4.72 11.75
N VAL A 576 24.64 4.87 11.42
CA VAL A 576 24.18 5.30 10.08
C VAL A 576 23.31 6.55 10.20
N LEU A 577 23.16 7.30 9.11
CA LEU A 577 22.36 8.53 9.10
C LEU A 577 22.84 9.58 10.11
N ALA A 578 24.15 9.68 10.31
CA ALA A 578 24.73 10.66 11.21
C ALA A 578 24.99 11.98 10.46
N SER A 579 24.12 12.98 10.69
CA SER A 579 24.14 14.27 9.98
C SER A 579 24.96 15.37 10.67
N LYS A 580 25.27 15.21 11.97
CA LYS A 580 26.00 16.19 12.80
C LYS A 580 27.31 15.63 13.37
N GLY A 581 27.83 14.56 12.75
CA GLY A 581 28.99 13.82 13.23
C GLY A 581 28.60 12.61 14.11
N PRO A 582 29.57 11.90 14.70
CA PRO A 582 29.31 10.72 15.52
C PRO A 582 28.37 11.01 16.70
N GLY A 583 27.45 10.07 16.98
CA GLY A 583 26.41 10.18 18.00
C GLY A 583 25.22 11.05 17.60
N SER A 584 24.93 11.18 16.31
CA SER A 584 23.77 11.93 15.79
C SER A 584 22.85 11.12 14.88
N GLY A 585 23.22 9.87 14.59
CA GLY A 585 22.49 8.95 13.73
C GLY A 585 21.82 7.80 14.48
N VAL A 586 21.48 6.75 13.74
CA VAL A 586 20.98 5.49 14.28
C VAL A 586 22.17 4.61 14.64
N ARG A 587 22.38 4.39 15.93
CA ARG A 587 23.42 3.51 16.46
C ARG A 587 22.93 2.06 16.48
N ILE A 588 23.77 1.14 16.01
CA ILE A 588 23.53 -0.30 15.96
C ILE A 588 24.70 -0.97 16.66
N SER A 589 24.50 -1.43 17.89
CA SER A 589 25.58 -1.94 18.77
C SER A 589 25.36 -3.40 19.14
N PHE A 590 26.43 -4.18 19.16
CA PHE A 590 26.47 -5.57 19.60
C PHE A 590 27.31 -5.69 20.87
N ASP A 591 26.80 -6.40 21.88
CA ASP A 591 27.44 -6.61 23.19
C ASP A 591 27.78 -8.07 23.49
N GLY A 592 27.54 -8.96 22.53
CA GLY A 592 27.74 -10.39 22.66
C GLY A 592 26.50 -11.19 23.03
N THR A 593 25.43 -10.55 23.51
CA THR A 593 24.17 -11.21 23.87
C THR A 593 23.02 -10.79 22.95
N GLY A 594 23.11 -9.58 22.39
CA GLY A 594 22.13 -9.07 21.46
C GLY A 594 22.62 -7.86 20.67
N VAL A 595 21.78 -7.44 19.72
CA VAL A 595 21.99 -6.22 18.94
C VAL A 595 20.98 -5.18 19.39
N VAL A 596 21.48 -4.01 19.79
CA VAL A 596 20.69 -2.86 20.23
C VAL A 596 20.67 -1.82 19.11
N VAL A 597 19.48 -1.29 18.79
CA VAL A 597 19.28 -0.33 17.71
C VAL A 597 18.63 0.96 18.26
N GLY A 598 19.15 2.11 17.82
CA GLY A 598 18.65 3.45 18.15
C GLY A 598 19.30 4.12 19.37
N GLU A 599 18.95 5.39 19.57
CA GLU A 599 19.35 6.19 20.74
C GLU A 599 18.12 6.50 21.62
N GLY A 600 18.16 6.12 22.91
CA GLY A 600 17.05 6.32 23.84
C GLY A 600 16.22 5.07 24.11
N TYR A 601 14.98 5.00 23.63
CA TYR A 601 14.17 3.77 23.70
C TYR A 601 14.80 2.75 22.75
N ARG A 602 15.47 1.77 23.34
CA ARG A 602 16.34 0.83 22.65
C ARG A 602 15.56 -0.42 22.28
N ASP A 603 15.43 -0.66 20.98
CA ASP A 603 14.93 -1.94 20.50
C ASP A 603 16.10 -2.92 20.45
N VAL A 604 15.82 -4.16 20.87
CA VAL A 604 16.86 -5.17 21.08
C VAL A 604 16.50 -6.43 20.32
N ILE A 605 17.41 -6.92 19.49
CA ILE A 605 17.40 -8.29 18.99
C ILE A 605 18.17 -9.13 20.00
N ALA A 606 17.47 -9.88 20.85
CA ALA A 606 18.10 -10.84 21.74
C ALA A 606 18.58 -12.05 20.92
N LEU A 607 19.88 -12.34 20.94
CA LEU A 607 20.49 -13.43 20.17
C LEU A 607 20.63 -14.68 21.04
N SER A 608 21.24 -14.55 22.21
CA SER A 608 21.57 -15.65 23.13
C SER A 608 21.61 -15.14 24.58
N GLN A 609 21.32 -16.03 25.54
CA GLN A 609 21.57 -15.74 26.96
C GLN A 609 23.07 -15.81 27.30
N ASP A 610 23.80 -16.69 26.61
CA ASP A 610 25.24 -16.82 26.73
C ASP A 610 25.97 -15.90 25.76
N PHE A 611 27.14 -15.40 26.17
CA PHE A 611 28.00 -14.56 25.35
C PHE A 611 28.41 -15.25 24.04
N GLN A 612 28.22 -14.53 22.94
CA GLN A 612 28.72 -14.85 21.61
C GLN A 612 29.72 -13.77 21.17
N PRO A 613 30.94 -14.13 20.77
CA PRO A 613 31.93 -13.13 20.38
C PRO A 613 31.63 -12.47 19.03
N GLN A 614 30.66 -13.00 18.27
CA GLN A 614 30.43 -12.66 16.87
C GLN A 614 28.94 -12.63 16.52
N VAL A 615 28.59 -11.75 15.58
CA VAL A 615 27.28 -11.67 14.94
C VAL A 615 27.44 -11.34 13.45
N ASP A 616 26.62 -11.94 12.60
CA ASP A 616 26.47 -11.54 11.20
C ASP A 616 25.37 -10.47 11.09
N LEU A 617 25.72 -9.34 10.45
CA LEU A 617 24.85 -8.18 10.29
C LEU A 617 24.60 -7.91 8.81
N ARG A 618 23.34 -7.71 8.46
CA ARG A 618 22.93 -7.00 7.25
C ARG A 618 22.05 -5.82 7.63
N ILE A 619 22.39 -4.62 7.16
CA ILE A 619 21.68 -3.38 7.52
C ILE A 619 21.24 -2.69 6.22
N VAL A 620 19.95 -2.43 6.09
CA VAL A 620 19.37 -1.67 4.99
C VAL A 620 19.00 -0.29 5.50
N VAL A 621 19.50 0.75 4.86
CA VAL A 621 19.21 2.16 5.14
C VAL A 621 18.47 2.73 3.95
N ASP A 622 17.31 3.33 4.17
CA ASP A 622 16.54 4.04 3.14
C ASP A 622 15.85 5.25 3.75
N ARG A 623 16.64 6.31 3.93
CA ARG A 623 16.25 7.57 4.56
C ARG A 623 15.64 7.35 5.94
N LYS A 624 14.30 7.38 6.05
CA LYS A 624 13.57 7.25 7.31
C LYS A 624 13.43 5.80 7.82
N ILE A 625 13.88 4.81 7.07
CA ILE A 625 13.77 3.40 7.44
C ILE A 625 15.18 2.81 7.58
N VAL A 626 15.45 2.18 8.71
CA VAL A 626 16.64 1.35 8.93
C VAL A 626 16.19 -0.04 9.32
N GLU A 627 16.53 -1.05 8.53
CA GLU A 627 16.30 -2.46 8.86
C GLU A 627 17.61 -3.12 9.25
N VAL A 628 17.60 -3.85 10.37
CA VAL A 628 18.77 -4.57 10.88
C VAL A 628 18.44 -6.06 10.93
N TYR A 629 19.25 -6.87 10.27
CA TYR A 629 19.20 -8.32 10.28
C TYR A 629 20.44 -8.83 11.01
N ALA A 630 20.26 -9.44 12.18
CA ALA A 630 21.32 -9.98 13.02
C ALA A 630 21.13 -11.49 13.18
N ASP A 631 22.06 -12.28 12.63
CA ASP A 631 21.96 -13.75 12.55
C ASP A 631 20.59 -14.27 12.06
N GLY A 632 19.96 -13.53 11.14
CA GLY A 632 18.65 -13.87 10.60
C GLY A 632 17.46 -13.41 11.45
N LYS A 633 17.63 -12.72 12.57
CA LYS A 633 16.55 -12.01 13.25
C LYS A 633 16.48 -10.57 12.75
N ALA A 634 15.28 -10.02 12.59
CA ALA A 634 15.09 -8.72 11.94
C ALA A 634 14.48 -7.67 12.88
N LEU A 635 14.86 -6.40 12.70
CA LEU A 635 14.34 -5.25 13.43
C LEU A 635 14.22 -4.06 12.48
N THR A 636 13.08 -3.37 12.51
CA THR A 636 12.86 -2.14 11.74
C THR A 636 12.81 -0.91 12.65
N GLN A 637 13.68 0.07 12.38
CA GLN A 637 13.70 1.36 13.07
C GLN A 637 13.19 2.46 12.14
N ILE A 638 12.20 3.22 12.62
CA ILE A 638 11.78 4.47 11.99
C ILE A 638 12.63 5.62 12.52
N VAL A 639 13.18 6.44 11.62
CA VAL A 639 14.10 7.52 11.94
C VAL A 639 13.35 8.85 12.03
N ASN A 640 13.41 9.46 13.20
CA ASN A 640 12.72 10.72 13.52
C ASN A 640 13.64 11.95 13.39
N GLN A 641 14.37 12.04 12.28
CA GLN A 641 15.13 13.25 11.95
C GLN A 641 14.22 14.27 11.27
N SER A 642 14.50 15.57 11.48
CA SER A 642 13.82 16.63 10.73
C SER A 642 14.13 16.54 9.23
N PRO A 643 13.27 17.09 8.34
CA PRO A 643 13.54 17.13 6.92
C PRO A 643 14.89 17.76 6.57
N GLN A 644 15.28 18.81 7.31
CA GLN A 644 16.56 19.49 7.12
C GLN A 644 17.73 18.58 7.48
N GLU A 645 17.63 17.83 8.57
CA GLU A 645 18.65 16.86 8.97
C GLU A 645 18.75 15.72 7.98
N MET A 646 17.63 15.13 7.55
CA MET A 646 17.62 14.00 6.61
C MET A 646 18.15 14.37 5.21
N CYS A 647 17.95 15.63 4.79
CA CYS A 647 18.49 16.15 3.54
C CYS A 647 19.95 16.62 3.64
N ALA A 648 20.53 16.67 4.85
CA ALA A 648 21.95 16.97 5.02
C ALA A 648 22.81 15.76 4.61
N GLU A 649 24.13 15.97 4.55
CA GLU A 649 25.09 14.89 4.31
C GLU A 649 25.00 13.85 5.45
N GLN A 650 24.55 12.64 5.11
CA GLN A 650 24.46 11.54 6.06
C GLN A 650 25.74 10.72 6.05
N ARG A 651 26.33 10.49 7.21
CA ARG A 651 27.55 9.69 7.35
C ARG A 651 27.31 8.36 8.02
N MET A 652 28.23 7.42 7.73
CA MET A 652 28.32 6.12 8.35
C MET A 652 29.64 6.01 9.12
N PHE A 653 29.55 5.57 10.37
CA PHE A 653 30.70 5.34 11.24
C PHE A 653 30.75 3.88 11.71
N LEU A 654 31.96 3.35 11.91
CA LEU A 654 32.18 2.22 12.80
C LEU A 654 32.64 2.72 14.15
N PHE A 655 32.34 1.97 15.20
CA PHE A 655 32.85 2.29 16.52
C PHE A 655 33.15 1.02 17.33
N SER A 656 34.03 1.17 18.32
CA SER A 656 34.18 0.25 19.44
C SER A 656 34.18 1.04 20.74
N GLU A 657 33.23 0.80 21.63
CA GLU A 657 33.14 1.47 22.94
C GLU A 657 34.10 0.83 23.94
N THR A 658 34.06 -0.50 24.05
CA THR A 658 34.89 -1.29 24.95
C THR A 658 35.53 -2.45 24.20
N GLY A 659 36.82 -2.69 24.44
CA GLY A 659 37.58 -3.70 23.69
C GLY A 659 37.86 -3.30 22.25
N SER A 660 38.66 -4.10 21.54
CA SER A 660 38.85 -3.94 20.09
C SER A 660 37.87 -4.83 19.35
N ALA A 661 37.26 -4.30 18.30
CA ALA A 661 36.33 -5.03 17.45
C ALA A 661 36.90 -5.25 16.06
N ARG A 662 36.60 -6.42 15.49
CA ARG A 662 36.96 -6.78 14.12
C ARG A 662 35.71 -6.89 13.26
N PHE A 663 35.68 -6.12 12.19
CA PHE A 663 34.71 -6.20 11.11
C PHE A 663 35.28 -7.10 10.01
N GLY A 664 34.68 -8.27 9.84
CA GLY A 664 35.12 -9.39 9.01
C GLY A 664 35.10 -9.06 7.53
N ASN A 665 33.96 -9.20 6.85
CA ASN A 665 33.79 -8.84 5.45
C ASN A 665 32.82 -7.66 5.35
N LEU A 666 33.33 -6.45 5.49
CA LEU A 666 32.52 -5.24 5.41
C LEU A 666 32.33 -4.83 3.95
N ALA A 667 31.10 -4.98 3.47
CA ALA A 667 30.65 -4.48 2.18
C ALA A 667 29.54 -3.43 2.38
N VAL A 668 29.65 -2.30 1.69
CA VAL A 668 28.63 -1.25 1.68
C VAL A 668 28.31 -0.93 0.24
N PHE A 669 27.03 -1.05 -0.11
CA PHE A 669 26.50 -0.75 -1.43
C PHE A 669 25.60 0.48 -1.36
N SER A 670 25.69 1.37 -2.35
CA SER A 670 24.62 2.35 -2.57
C SER A 670 23.39 1.64 -3.16
N LEU A 671 22.21 2.17 -2.86
CA LEU A 671 20.95 1.69 -3.43
C LEU A 671 20.39 2.73 -4.40
N ARG A 672 20.02 2.28 -5.60
CA ARG A 672 19.25 3.10 -6.55
C ARG A 672 17.78 3.19 -6.13
N SER A 673 17.10 4.24 -6.57
CA SER A 673 15.65 4.36 -6.41
C SER A 673 14.92 3.20 -7.11
N ALA A 674 13.95 2.62 -6.42
CA ALA A 674 12.97 1.69 -6.96
C ALA A 674 11.91 2.38 -7.83
N TYR A 675 11.74 3.70 -7.68
CA TYR A 675 10.78 4.52 -8.43
C TYR A 675 11.50 5.25 -9.56
N HIS A 676 10.96 5.18 -10.79
CA HIS A 676 11.47 5.83 -12.00
C HIS A 676 10.61 6.99 -12.46
#